data_AF-A0A0P9YI01-F1
#
_entry.id   AF-A0A0P9YI01-F1
#
_cell.length_a   1.000
_cell.length_b   1.000
_cell.length_c   1.000
_cell.angle_alpha   90.00
_cell.angle_beta   90.00
_cell.angle_gamma   90.00
#
_symmetry.space_group_name_H-M   'P 1'
#
loop_
_entity.id
_entity.type
_entity.pdbx_description
1 polymer ?
#
loop_
_entity_poly.entity_id
_entity_poly.type
_entity_poly.pdbx_seq_one_letter_code
_entity_poly.pdbx_strand_id
1 'polypeptide(L)'
;MKHPKIVTFYSYKGGVGRTMSLANVAFLAALDGLKVLVMDWDMEAPGLAYYFRGLHDAAEAKSLKNTRGLLDIFWNWSSSAELAQSDADVQELFSEVESGEVFAQCVRPLVGPGLFKRKLKLDYMSAGALTIGAEKLVYEDALSKFSWTDFFEKYAGGAVLENLKSWAKTEYDLILIDSRTGFADVAGICTMQMPDEVALCFVLNRQNIDGIARVASAIRERRNEEIGLFAVPMRFSGGVGESSEISDAKARAVSELVRTGGFSSLAVQDDIKNLAIPSVENLPSYETLAPFIVADPKFDQLTYNYRQLASRIVGEEIKTPEISSKTIELVKRRLQPRHATEEFLENLTVRQSESAVSDLQLLIQSALESIVNEEYIDPDYIKALVKASDGLADESGDLAEVISIKMAAVDLLRAIALVYPSDWRMPLIDKLADVVDFHGFSLEYESQLALLEELDILLASSSTINLKLRRIEFRRKAAWIYVDTQNVDALKRTIGEINGLRKDLSGAKLAQDQSMEVVALDVDVLRLKAEIEMQRKAYQAARSELTSALVLIEKTLANIDASSLSRMLFSIHIRFTEFPRPFVSVREAAEHAVAATSNGWMLQRVVIRFTSLCRIVLDSACEHLAVKFCESLFGSDGRIKVQLGNYYGRYPEQALEFFKVVRELVAIVSKHGDMARVFSICEYLSESASSVRKGLIRRKRTVNDKDWGTLENEFDLLTGLFTRVGVHVETHTSDLENRLFMRTVKPGRLREEDD
;
A
#
# COMPACT_ATOMS: atom_id res chain seq x y z
N MET A 1 0.41 -21.58 -42.77
CA MET A 1 1.27 -20.88 -43.77
C MET A 1 1.94 -21.86 -44.73
N LYS A 2 1.85 -21.57 -46.04
CA LYS A 2 2.46 -22.39 -47.10
C LYS A 2 3.96 -22.08 -47.35
N HIS A 3 4.46 -20.91 -46.94
CA HIS A 3 5.88 -20.53 -47.02
C HIS A 3 6.23 -19.47 -45.95
N PRO A 4 7.47 -19.47 -45.41
CA PRO A 4 7.94 -18.48 -44.45
C PRO A 4 8.02 -17.09 -45.09
N LYS A 5 7.61 -16.05 -44.35
CA LYS A 5 7.52 -14.67 -44.87
C LYS A 5 8.25 -13.67 -43.97
N ILE A 6 9.00 -12.76 -44.60
CA ILE A 6 9.63 -11.61 -43.95
C ILE A 6 8.82 -10.35 -44.25
N VAL A 7 8.30 -9.70 -43.20
CA VAL A 7 7.53 -8.45 -43.33
C VAL A 7 8.19 -7.34 -42.54
N THR A 8 8.53 -6.26 -43.22
CA THR A 8 9.04 -5.05 -42.57
C THR A 8 7.91 -4.10 -42.28
N PHE A 9 7.83 -3.64 -41.03
CA PHE A 9 7.03 -2.50 -40.65
C PHE A 9 7.90 -1.25 -40.86
N TYR A 10 7.45 -0.35 -41.72
CA TYR A 10 8.18 0.88 -42.06
C TYR A 10 7.29 2.11 -41.85
N SER A 11 7.90 3.22 -41.41
CA SER A 11 7.24 4.53 -41.43
C SER A 11 8.22 5.64 -41.81
N TYR A 12 7.70 6.67 -42.49
CA TYR A 12 8.52 7.81 -42.90
C TYR A 12 8.95 8.68 -41.69
N LYS A 13 8.06 8.82 -40.70
CA LYS A 13 8.33 9.55 -39.45
C LYS A 13 8.11 8.66 -38.23
N GLY A 14 8.75 9.05 -37.12
CA GLY A 14 8.57 8.43 -35.81
C GLY A 14 7.22 8.78 -35.19
N GLY A 15 6.84 8.04 -34.15
CA GLY A 15 5.62 8.32 -33.36
C GLY A 15 4.30 7.94 -34.04
N VAL A 16 4.33 7.15 -35.11
CA VAL A 16 3.10 6.70 -35.81
C VAL A 16 2.52 5.39 -35.24
N GLY A 17 3.22 4.71 -34.33
CA GLY A 17 2.76 3.43 -33.73
C GLY A 17 3.24 2.15 -34.43
N ARG A 18 4.27 2.25 -35.28
CA ARG A 18 4.87 1.14 -36.05
C ARG A 18 5.31 -0.04 -35.16
N THR A 19 6.18 0.21 -34.19
CA THR A 19 6.71 -0.81 -33.25
C THR A 19 5.59 -1.50 -32.48
N MET A 20 4.60 -0.74 -31.99
CA MET A 20 3.42 -1.29 -31.32
C MET A 20 2.63 -2.23 -32.24
N SER A 21 2.44 -1.83 -33.50
CA SER A 21 1.72 -2.62 -34.49
C SER A 21 2.42 -3.95 -34.76
N LEU A 22 3.73 -3.91 -34.98
CA LEU A 22 4.57 -5.09 -35.15
C LEU A 22 4.48 -6.01 -33.93
N ALA A 23 4.64 -5.48 -32.72
CA ALA A 23 4.62 -6.26 -31.49
C ALA A 23 3.28 -7.00 -31.29
N ASN A 24 2.16 -6.32 -31.57
CA ASN A 24 0.83 -6.92 -31.48
C ASN A 24 0.61 -8.01 -32.55
N VAL A 25 0.98 -7.76 -33.80
CA VAL A 25 0.90 -8.77 -34.86
C VAL A 25 1.74 -9.99 -34.52
N ALA A 26 2.97 -9.78 -34.03
CA ALA A 26 3.87 -10.86 -33.62
C ALA A 26 3.26 -11.73 -32.53
N PHE A 27 2.74 -11.10 -31.48
CA PHE A 27 2.14 -11.79 -30.36
C PHE A 27 0.88 -12.57 -30.76
N LEU A 28 0.00 -11.97 -31.57
CA LEU A 28 -1.23 -12.63 -32.04
C LEU A 28 -0.92 -13.81 -32.97
N ALA A 29 0.06 -13.69 -33.86
CA ALA A 29 0.49 -14.80 -34.72
C ALA A 29 1.12 -15.94 -33.90
N ALA A 30 1.98 -15.64 -32.92
CA ALA A 30 2.53 -16.65 -32.03
C ALA A 30 1.44 -17.31 -31.17
N LEU A 31 0.45 -16.53 -30.71
CA LEU A 31 -0.78 -17.02 -30.10
C LEU A 31 -1.69 -17.77 -31.08
N ASP A 32 -1.43 -17.85 -32.37
CA ASP A 32 -2.15 -18.77 -33.26
C ASP A 32 -1.32 -20.02 -33.59
N GLY A 33 -0.12 -20.12 -32.99
CA GLY A 33 0.76 -21.28 -33.10
C GLY A 33 1.87 -21.15 -34.13
N LEU A 34 2.03 -19.98 -34.75
CA LEU A 34 3.15 -19.70 -35.66
C LEU A 34 4.46 -19.55 -34.88
N LYS A 35 5.57 -19.95 -35.50
CA LYS A 35 6.91 -19.59 -35.06
C LYS A 35 7.23 -18.19 -35.57
N VAL A 36 7.35 -17.25 -34.64
CA VAL A 36 7.54 -15.83 -34.95
C VAL A 36 8.90 -15.35 -34.47
N LEU A 37 9.65 -14.70 -35.35
CA LEU A 37 10.86 -13.96 -35.01
C LEU A 37 10.60 -12.47 -35.22
N VAL A 38 10.92 -11.65 -34.22
CA VAL A 38 10.92 -10.20 -34.34
C VAL A 38 12.33 -9.64 -34.23
N MET A 39 12.68 -8.71 -35.12
CA MET A 39 14.01 -8.09 -35.17
C MET A 39 13.87 -6.58 -35.02
N ASP A 40 14.59 -6.02 -34.04
CA ASP A 40 14.64 -4.56 -33.84
C ASP A 40 15.79 -3.95 -34.64
N TRP A 41 15.48 -3.47 -35.85
CA TRP A 41 16.43 -2.79 -36.73
C TRP A 41 16.52 -1.28 -36.45
N ASP A 42 15.82 -0.76 -35.44
CA ASP A 42 15.94 0.61 -34.98
C ASP A 42 17.17 0.77 -34.06
N MET A 43 18.36 0.69 -34.66
CA MET A 43 19.61 0.71 -33.89
C MET A 43 19.85 2.02 -33.12
N GLU A 44 19.29 3.14 -33.56
CA GLU A 44 19.47 4.43 -32.87
C GLU A 44 18.61 4.56 -31.61
N ALA A 45 17.43 3.93 -31.60
CA ALA A 45 16.49 4.02 -30.50
C ALA A 45 15.68 2.72 -30.36
N PRO A 46 16.34 1.58 -30.01
CA PRO A 46 15.68 0.29 -29.94
C PRO A 46 14.63 0.28 -28.83
N GLY A 47 13.44 -0.21 -29.16
CA GLY A 47 12.26 -0.09 -28.31
C GLY A 47 11.34 -1.30 -28.32
N LEU A 48 11.57 -2.27 -29.20
CA LEU A 48 10.64 -3.35 -29.44
C LEU A 48 10.44 -4.25 -28.21
N ALA A 49 11.51 -4.52 -27.47
CA ALA A 49 11.48 -5.36 -26.27
C ALA A 49 10.55 -4.84 -25.16
N TYR A 50 10.33 -3.52 -25.06
CA TYR A 50 9.52 -2.93 -23.99
C TYR A 50 8.06 -3.42 -24.03
N TYR A 51 7.50 -3.64 -25.22
CA TYR A 51 6.13 -4.15 -25.40
C TYR A 51 5.91 -5.56 -24.83
N PHE A 52 6.98 -6.33 -24.64
CA PHE A 52 6.93 -7.71 -24.17
C PHE A 52 7.30 -7.87 -22.69
N ARG A 53 7.62 -6.78 -21.98
CA ARG A 53 8.10 -6.82 -20.58
C ARG A 53 7.18 -7.60 -19.63
N GLY A 54 5.86 -7.51 -19.82
CA GLY A 54 4.88 -8.20 -18.98
C GLY A 54 4.84 -9.73 -19.18
N LEU A 55 5.42 -10.25 -20.28
CA LEU A 55 5.42 -11.67 -20.62
C LEU A 55 6.53 -12.47 -19.92
N HIS A 56 7.40 -11.79 -19.17
CA HIS A 56 8.50 -12.38 -18.42
C HIS A 56 8.42 -12.08 -16.93
N ASP A 57 9.15 -12.86 -16.13
CA ASP A 57 9.48 -12.43 -14.78
C ASP A 57 10.51 -11.29 -14.79
N ALA A 58 10.80 -10.75 -13.59
CA ALA A 58 11.74 -9.64 -13.42
C ALA A 58 13.14 -9.92 -13.98
N ALA A 59 13.66 -11.10 -13.69
CA ALA A 59 15.05 -11.46 -13.97
C ALA A 59 15.24 -11.71 -15.46
N GLU A 60 14.30 -12.43 -16.09
CA GLU A 60 14.27 -12.67 -17.53
C GLU A 60 14.10 -11.35 -18.29
N ALA A 61 13.21 -10.45 -17.87
CA ALA A 61 13.03 -9.14 -18.51
C ALA A 61 14.30 -8.28 -18.47
N LYS A 62 15.12 -8.38 -17.40
CA LYS A 62 16.41 -7.69 -17.30
C LYS A 62 17.43 -8.28 -18.28
N SER A 63 17.42 -9.60 -18.49
CA SER A 63 18.31 -10.28 -19.44
C SER A 63 18.07 -9.88 -20.90
N LEU A 64 16.82 -9.55 -21.26
CA LEU A 64 16.46 -9.09 -22.61
C LEU A 64 17.18 -7.77 -22.98
N LYS A 65 17.45 -6.89 -22.01
CA LYS A 65 18.16 -5.62 -22.26
C LYS A 65 19.61 -5.78 -22.69
N ASN A 66 20.26 -6.89 -22.32
CA ASN A 66 21.66 -7.16 -22.67
C ASN A 66 21.78 -8.36 -23.61
N THR A 67 20.80 -8.52 -24.50
CA THR A 67 20.80 -9.58 -25.50
C THR A 67 21.64 -9.15 -26.69
N ARG A 68 22.56 -10.02 -27.13
CA ARG A 68 23.32 -9.83 -28.38
C ARG A 68 22.36 -9.78 -29.56
N GLY A 69 22.63 -8.93 -30.54
CA GLY A 69 21.70 -8.62 -31.62
C GLY A 69 22.36 -8.37 -32.96
N LEU A 70 21.69 -7.58 -33.79
CA LEU A 70 22.10 -7.28 -35.16
C LEU A 70 23.47 -6.61 -35.24
N LEU A 71 23.71 -5.59 -34.43
CA LEU A 71 24.99 -4.87 -34.40
C LEU A 71 26.13 -5.79 -33.93
N ASP A 72 25.88 -6.69 -32.98
CA ASP A 72 26.87 -7.70 -32.59
C ASP A 72 27.28 -8.58 -33.78
N ILE A 73 26.30 -9.04 -34.56
CA ILE A 73 26.54 -9.89 -35.73
C ILE A 73 27.40 -9.14 -36.75
N PHE A 74 26.99 -7.92 -37.12
CA PHE A 74 27.69 -7.17 -38.16
C PHE A 74 29.08 -6.69 -37.71
N TRP A 75 29.21 -6.29 -36.44
CA TRP A 75 30.49 -5.90 -35.87
C TRP A 75 31.49 -7.06 -35.85
N ASN A 76 31.07 -8.23 -35.35
CA ASN A 76 31.95 -9.39 -35.27
C ASN A 76 32.33 -9.88 -36.67
N TRP A 77 31.39 -9.87 -37.62
CA TRP A 77 31.69 -10.17 -39.02
C TRP A 77 32.74 -9.23 -39.61
N SER A 78 32.54 -7.91 -39.52
CA SER A 78 33.50 -6.92 -40.03
C SER A 78 34.88 -7.08 -39.39
N SER A 79 34.92 -7.31 -38.08
CA SER A 79 36.18 -7.50 -37.34
C SER A 79 36.92 -8.76 -37.80
N SER A 80 36.21 -9.89 -37.94
CA SER A 80 36.81 -11.14 -38.41
C SER A 80 37.23 -11.07 -39.88
N ALA A 81 36.43 -10.43 -40.74
CA ALA A 81 36.75 -10.22 -42.15
C ALA A 81 37.99 -9.34 -42.35
N GLU A 82 38.19 -8.33 -41.50
CA GLU A 82 39.39 -7.48 -41.53
C GLU A 82 40.66 -8.23 -41.11
N LEU A 83 40.53 -9.21 -40.21
CA LEU A 83 41.65 -10.02 -39.71
C LEU A 83 41.98 -11.23 -40.60
N ALA A 84 41.12 -11.60 -41.55
CA ALA A 84 41.35 -12.73 -42.44
C ALA A 84 42.55 -12.49 -43.36
N GLN A 85 43.53 -13.40 -43.36
CA GLN A 85 44.77 -13.28 -44.13
C GLN A 85 44.94 -14.38 -45.19
N SER A 86 44.07 -15.39 -45.18
CA SER A 86 44.12 -16.54 -46.08
C SER A 86 42.74 -16.97 -46.57
N ASP A 87 42.70 -17.71 -47.67
CA ASP A 87 41.46 -18.30 -48.20
C ASP A 87 40.79 -19.25 -47.20
N ALA A 88 41.57 -19.89 -46.32
CA ALA A 88 41.06 -20.77 -45.27
C ALA A 88 40.28 -19.97 -44.21
N ASP A 89 40.80 -18.81 -43.78
CA ASP A 89 40.13 -17.94 -42.81
C ASP A 89 38.79 -17.43 -43.37
N VAL A 90 38.76 -17.09 -44.66
CA VAL A 90 37.53 -16.69 -45.35
C VAL A 90 36.53 -17.85 -45.41
N GLN A 91 36.96 -19.06 -45.72
CA GLN A 91 36.08 -20.23 -45.74
C GLN A 91 35.49 -20.54 -44.36
N GLU A 92 36.28 -20.40 -43.30
CA GLU A 92 35.81 -20.57 -41.92
C GLU A 92 34.75 -19.52 -41.57
N LEU A 93 35.01 -18.25 -41.89
CA LEU A 93 34.08 -17.14 -41.68
C LEU A 93 32.72 -17.37 -42.37
N PHE A 94 32.73 -17.83 -43.63
CA PHE A 94 31.49 -18.16 -44.34
C PHE A 94 30.81 -19.41 -43.76
N SER A 95 31.57 -20.42 -43.36
CA SER A 95 31.01 -21.62 -42.72
C SER A 95 30.29 -21.30 -41.41
N GLU A 96 30.78 -20.32 -40.63
CA GLU A 96 30.11 -19.89 -39.39
C GLU A 96 28.73 -19.28 -39.65
N VAL A 97 28.60 -18.38 -40.63
CA VAL A 97 27.30 -17.77 -40.98
C VAL A 97 26.36 -18.75 -41.66
N GLU A 98 26.88 -19.64 -42.51
CA GLU A 98 26.10 -20.70 -43.17
C GLU A 98 25.54 -21.73 -42.18
N SER A 99 26.24 -21.97 -41.06
CA SER A 99 25.74 -22.84 -39.98
C SER A 99 24.49 -22.27 -39.29
N GLY A 100 24.31 -20.95 -39.34
CA GLY A 100 23.25 -20.23 -38.63
C GLY A 100 23.45 -20.10 -37.12
N GLU A 101 24.51 -20.68 -36.54
CA GLU A 101 24.74 -20.66 -35.09
C GLU A 101 24.93 -19.23 -34.56
N VAL A 102 25.64 -18.39 -35.32
CA VAL A 102 25.86 -16.97 -35.01
C VAL A 102 24.54 -16.20 -34.83
N PHE A 103 23.51 -16.54 -35.61
CA PHE A 103 22.20 -15.91 -35.52
C PHE A 103 21.40 -16.49 -34.35
N ALA A 104 21.41 -17.82 -34.18
CA ALA A 104 20.72 -18.51 -33.09
C ALA A 104 21.18 -18.03 -31.70
N GLN A 105 22.48 -17.76 -31.53
CA GLN A 105 23.04 -17.24 -30.28
C GLN A 105 22.55 -15.82 -29.94
N CYS A 106 22.12 -15.05 -30.94
CA CYS A 106 21.60 -13.67 -30.82
C CYS A 106 20.08 -13.60 -30.70
N VAL A 107 19.41 -14.74 -30.47
CA VAL A 107 17.97 -14.78 -30.29
C VAL A 107 17.58 -15.18 -28.87
N ARG A 108 16.56 -14.53 -28.32
CA ARG A 108 15.97 -14.85 -27.00
C ARG A 108 14.45 -14.98 -27.08
N PRO A 109 13.85 -15.91 -26.33
CA PRO A 109 12.39 -16.03 -26.26
C PRO A 109 11.79 -14.81 -25.54
N LEU A 110 10.66 -14.31 -26.06
CA LEU A 110 9.86 -13.20 -25.50
C LEU A 110 8.70 -13.66 -24.61
N VAL A 111 8.58 -14.96 -24.37
CA VAL A 111 7.53 -15.54 -23.53
C VAL A 111 8.16 -16.44 -22.49
N GLY A 112 7.99 -16.06 -21.21
CA GLY A 112 8.51 -16.84 -20.08
C GLY A 112 7.88 -18.24 -19.98
N PRO A 113 8.61 -19.22 -19.41
CA PRO A 113 8.13 -20.58 -19.26
C PRO A 113 6.87 -20.63 -18.39
N GLY A 114 5.87 -21.41 -18.82
CA GLY A 114 4.65 -21.65 -18.05
C GLY A 114 3.61 -20.51 -18.05
N LEU A 115 3.87 -19.37 -18.72
CA LEU A 115 2.91 -18.27 -18.79
C LEU A 115 1.62 -18.66 -19.56
N PHE A 116 1.77 -19.51 -20.57
CA PHE A 116 0.67 -20.05 -21.38
C PHE A 116 0.67 -21.58 -21.32
N LYS A 117 -0.51 -22.20 -21.48
CA LYS A 117 -0.67 -23.67 -21.46
C LYS A 117 0.15 -24.38 -22.53
N ARG A 118 0.31 -23.74 -23.69
CA ARG A 118 1.20 -24.18 -24.77
C ARG A 118 2.45 -23.32 -24.79
N LYS A 119 3.56 -23.92 -25.24
CA LYS A 119 4.78 -23.19 -25.53
C LYS A 119 4.58 -22.31 -26.77
N LEU A 120 4.68 -21.01 -26.60
CA LEU A 120 4.67 -20.06 -27.72
C LEU A 120 6.10 -19.89 -28.24
N LYS A 121 6.28 -19.89 -29.55
CA LYS A 121 7.56 -19.61 -30.20
C LYS A 121 7.52 -18.18 -30.73
N LEU A 122 7.78 -17.24 -29.83
CA LEU A 122 7.93 -15.82 -30.12
C LEU A 122 9.30 -15.40 -29.63
N ASP A 123 10.17 -15.14 -30.59
CA ASP A 123 11.59 -14.93 -30.35
C ASP A 123 12.02 -13.55 -30.83
N TYR A 124 13.04 -13.00 -30.19
CA TYR A 124 13.53 -11.65 -30.38
C TYR A 124 15.02 -11.62 -30.69
N MET A 125 15.36 -10.85 -31.71
CA MET A 125 16.73 -10.40 -31.99
C MET A 125 16.79 -8.89 -31.75
N SER A 126 17.64 -8.48 -30.82
CA SER A 126 17.80 -7.07 -30.47
C SER A 126 18.58 -6.29 -31.52
N ALA A 127 18.58 -4.97 -31.40
CA ALA A 127 19.50 -4.12 -32.16
C ALA A 127 20.97 -4.41 -31.81
N GLY A 128 21.26 -4.72 -30.54
CA GLY A 128 22.57 -5.15 -30.04
C GLY A 128 22.61 -5.28 -28.52
N ALA A 129 23.67 -5.88 -27.99
CA ALA A 129 23.95 -5.93 -26.56
C ALA A 129 24.42 -4.56 -26.02
N LEU A 130 24.45 -4.39 -24.69
CA LEU A 130 24.93 -3.15 -24.06
C LEU A 130 26.41 -2.87 -24.34
N THR A 131 27.16 -3.94 -24.64
CA THR A 131 28.57 -3.87 -25.03
C THR A 131 28.82 -4.74 -26.27
N ILE A 132 29.59 -4.24 -27.23
CA ILE A 132 29.83 -4.86 -28.54
C ILE A 132 31.32 -5.15 -28.76
N GLY A 133 31.60 -6.27 -29.41
CA GLY A 133 32.94 -6.69 -29.84
C GLY A 133 33.87 -7.14 -28.70
N ALA A 134 35.06 -7.60 -29.07
CA ALA A 134 36.08 -8.09 -28.12
C ALA A 134 36.56 -6.99 -27.16
N GLU A 135 36.58 -5.73 -27.62
CA GLU A 135 36.96 -4.56 -26.84
C GLU A 135 35.88 -4.11 -25.85
N LYS A 136 34.67 -4.71 -25.90
CA LYS A 136 33.50 -4.37 -25.07
C LYS A 136 33.16 -2.87 -25.13
N LEU A 137 33.12 -2.32 -26.35
CA LEU A 137 32.67 -0.95 -26.57
C LEU A 137 31.23 -0.80 -26.11
N VAL A 138 30.89 0.33 -25.49
CA VAL A 138 29.51 0.66 -25.15
C VAL A 138 28.70 0.76 -26.46
N TYR A 139 27.43 0.34 -26.44
CA TYR A 139 26.57 0.25 -27.61
C TYR A 139 26.60 1.50 -28.50
N GLU A 140 26.45 2.70 -27.93
CA GLU A 140 26.42 3.96 -28.68
C GLU A 140 27.76 4.24 -29.38
N ASP A 141 28.87 3.95 -28.70
CA ASP A 141 30.22 4.10 -29.27
C ASP A 141 30.43 3.13 -30.43
N ALA A 142 30.01 1.87 -30.27
CA ALA A 142 30.09 0.86 -31.33
C ALA A 142 29.25 1.28 -32.55
N LEU A 143 28.00 1.70 -32.33
CA LEU A 143 27.12 2.16 -33.42
C LEU A 143 27.72 3.36 -34.16
N SER A 144 28.32 4.31 -33.44
CA SER A 144 28.94 5.50 -34.05
C SER A 144 30.17 5.18 -34.90
N LYS A 145 30.89 4.11 -34.57
CA LYS A 145 32.11 3.67 -35.26
C LYS A 145 31.83 2.70 -36.40
N PHE A 146 30.65 2.08 -36.43
CA PHE A 146 30.31 1.09 -37.44
C PHE A 146 30.05 1.74 -38.81
N SER A 147 30.83 1.32 -39.82
CA SER A 147 30.73 1.84 -41.19
C SER A 147 29.91 0.89 -42.06
N TRP A 148 28.67 1.27 -42.38
CA TRP A 148 27.83 0.51 -43.31
C TRP A 148 28.45 0.39 -44.70
N THR A 149 29.12 1.44 -45.17
CA THR A 149 29.82 1.42 -46.46
C THR A 149 30.90 0.35 -46.50
N ASP A 150 31.77 0.30 -45.49
CA ASP A 150 32.84 -0.71 -45.43
C ASP A 150 32.26 -2.12 -45.24
N PHE A 151 31.21 -2.26 -44.42
CA PHE A 151 30.50 -3.52 -44.24
C PHE A 151 30.07 -4.13 -45.58
N PHE A 152 29.48 -3.33 -46.48
CA PHE A 152 29.07 -3.81 -47.80
C PHE A 152 30.22 -3.91 -48.81
N GLU A 153 31.03 -2.86 -48.95
CA GLU A 153 32.00 -2.74 -50.04
C GLU A 153 33.30 -3.50 -49.78
N LYS A 154 33.77 -3.55 -48.52
CA LYS A 154 35.05 -4.18 -48.16
C LYS A 154 34.87 -5.56 -47.55
N TYR A 155 33.86 -5.74 -46.70
CA TYR A 155 33.71 -6.95 -45.89
C TYR A 155 32.62 -7.89 -46.40
N ALA A 156 32.08 -7.70 -47.61
CA ALA A 156 31.07 -8.59 -48.21
C ALA A 156 29.81 -8.82 -47.34
N GLY A 157 29.39 -7.82 -46.55
CA GLY A 157 28.30 -7.90 -45.59
C GLY A 157 26.94 -8.30 -46.19
N GLY A 158 26.76 -8.16 -47.50
CA GLY A 158 25.60 -8.71 -48.21
C GLY A 158 25.43 -10.22 -48.06
N ALA A 159 26.53 -10.97 -47.95
CA ALA A 159 26.49 -12.42 -47.72
C ALA A 159 25.95 -12.78 -46.33
N VAL A 160 26.27 -11.99 -45.30
CA VAL A 160 25.74 -12.18 -43.94
C VAL A 160 24.24 -11.97 -43.92
N LEU A 161 23.76 -10.93 -44.60
CA LEU A 161 22.34 -10.61 -44.68
C LEU A 161 21.55 -11.70 -45.42
N GLU A 162 22.10 -12.25 -46.49
CA GLU A 162 21.45 -13.36 -47.21
C GLU A 162 21.42 -14.64 -46.37
N ASN A 163 22.49 -14.95 -45.63
CA ASN A 163 22.51 -16.07 -44.70
C ASN A 163 21.54 -15.86 -43.53
N LEU A 164 21.46 -14.65 -42.96
CA LEU A 164 20.48 -14.30 -41.92
C LEU A 164 19.05 -14.50 -42.44
N LYS A 165 18.78 -14.04 -43.66
CA LYS A 165 17.49 -14.20 -44.34
C LYS A 165 17.13 -15.67 -44.54
N SER A 166 18.06 -16.46 -45.07
CA SER A 166 17.88 -17.90 -45.32
C SER A 166 17.65 -18.69 -44.03
N TRP A 167 18.49 -18.44 -43.02
CA TRP A 167 18.37 -19.05 -41.70
C TRP A 167 17.02 -18.70 -41.05
N ALA A 168 16.63 -17.42 -41.04
CA ALA A 168 15.39 -17.00 -40.40
C ALA A 168 14.16 -17.62 -41.08
N LYS A 169 14.16 -17.75 -42.41
CA LYS A 169 13.10 -18.45 -43.15
C LYS A 169 13.08 -19.96 -42.92
N THR A 170 14.20 -20.55 -42.54
CA THR A 170 14.27 -21.98 -42.20
C THR A 170 13.68 -22.24 -40.81
N GLU A 171 13.95 -21.35 -39.85
CA GLU A 171 13.58 -21.55 -38.45
C GLU A 171 12.17 -21.03 -38.08
N TYR A 172 11.65 -20.03 -38.79
CA TYR A 172 10.42 -19.32 -38.44
C TYR A 172 9.43 -19.25 -39.59
N ASP A 173 8.13 -19.27 -39.25
CA ASP A 173 7.04 -19.12 -40.21
C ASP A 173 6.81 -17.64 -40.57
N LEU A 174 7.00 -16.75 -39.60
CA LEU A 174 6.83 -15.31 -39.75
C LEU A 174 8.01 -14.57 -39.13
N ILE A 175 8.63 -13.69 -39.93
CA ILE A 175 9.74 -12.85 -39.50
C ILE A 175 9.29 -11.40 -39.65
N LEU A 176 9.37 -10.62 -38.58
CA LEU A 176 8.92 -9.25 -38.54
C LEU A 176 10.08 -8.32 -38.23
N ILE A 177 10.27 -7.29 -39.07
CA ILE A 177 11.34 -6.31 -38.93
C ILE A 177 10.75 -4.96 -38.51
N ASP A 178 11.19 -4.44 -37.37
CA ASP A 178 10.92 -3.06 -36.96
C ASP A 178 12.01 -2.15 -37.52
N SER A 179 11.73 -1.44 -38.61
CA SER A 179 12.76 -0.66 -39.32
C SER A 179 13.16 0.61 -38.55
N ARG A 180 14.21 1.33 -38.98
CA ARG A 180 14.34 2.77 -38.63
C ARG A 180 13.39 3.63 -39.49
N THR A 181 13.06 4.83 -39.03
CA THR A 181 12.30 5.81 -39.84
C THR A 181 13.20 6.59 -40.79
N GLY A 182 12.67 7.07 -41.92
CA GLY A 182 13.39 7.94 -42.84
C GLY A 182 14.18 7.21 -43.94
N PHE A 183 15.20 7.88 -44.50
CA PHE A 183 15.95 7.45 -45.69
C PHE A 183 17.41 7.02 -45.41
N ALA A 184 17.75 6.64 -44.18
CA ALA A 184 19.11 6.21 -43.82
C ALA A 184 19.55 4.93 -44.56
N ASP A 185 20.86 4.62 -44.59
CA ASP A 185 21.41 3.46 -45.29
C ASP A 185 20.75 2.13 -44.86
N VAL A 186 20.45 2.00 -43.56
CA VAL A 186 19.73 0.85 -42.98
C VAL A 186 18.29 0.72 -43.52
N ALA A 187 17.67 1.83 -43.94
CA ALA A 187 16.31 1.80 -44.49
C ALA A 187 16.25 1.01 -45.80
N GLY A 188 17.30 1.05 -46.63
CA GLY A 188 17.39 0.25 -47.85
C GLY A 188 17.42 -1.26 -47.55
N ILE A 189 18.15 -1.66 -46.50
CA ILE A 189 18.22 -3.06 -46.06
C ILE A 189 16.82 -3.54 -45.63
N CYS A 190 16.16 -2.75 -44.79
CA CYS A 190 14.86 -3.09 -44.22
C CYS A 190 13.72 -3.02 -45.24
N THR A 191 13.80 -2.19 -46.27
CA THR A 191 12.68 -1.99 -47.23
C THR A 191 12.89 -2.69 -48.56
N MET A 192 14.13 -3.08 -48.89
CA MET A 192 14.45 -3.68 -50.19
C MET A 192 15.16 -5.03 -50.04
N GLN A 193 16.22 -5.16 -49.23
CA GLN A 193 17.04 -6.38 -49.24
C GLN A 193 16.39 -7.56 -48.49
N MET A 194 15.98 -7.32 -47.25
CA MET A 194 15.45 -8.34 -46.34
C MET A 194 14.00 -8.78 -46.63
N PRO A 195 13.03 -7.86 -46.81
CA PRO A 195 11.62 -8.24 -46.78
C PRO A 195 11.13 -8.93 -48.05
N ASP A 196 10.07 -9.73 -47.88
CA ASP A 196 9.17 -10.15 -48.95
C ASP A 196 7.99 -9.16 -49.08
N GLU A 197 7.56 -8.54 -47.97
CA GLU A 197 6.54 -7.49 -47.97
C GLU A 197 6.92 -6.33 -47.04
N VAL A 198 6.44 -5.11 -47.36
CA VAL A 198 6.59 -3.92 -46.52
C VAL A 198 5.22 -3.36 -46.15
N ALA A 199 4.96 -3.30 -44.84
CA ALA A 199 3.82 -2.64 -44.23
C ALA A 199 4.12 -1.14 -44.07
N LEU A 200 3.56 -0.32 -44.96
CA LEU A 200 3.75 1.14 -44.93
C LEU A 200 2.83 1.78 -43.88
N CYS A 201 3.36 2.03 -42.68
CA CYS A 201 2.65 2.60 -41.55
C CYS A 201 2.67 4.15 -41.62
N PHE A 202 1.50 4.79 -41.56
CA PHE A 202 1.40 6.24 -41.68
C PHE A 202 0.18 6.81 -40.96
N VAL A 203 0.28 8.06 -40.50
CA VAL A 203 -0.88 8.87 -40.06
C VAL A 203 -1.36 9.75 -41.20
N LEU A 204 -2.62 10.19 -41.18
CA LEU A 204 -3.27 10.93 -42.27
C LEU A 204 -2.80 12.40 -42.45
N ASN A 205 -1.63 12.77 -41.92
CA ASN A 205 -1.04 14.07 -42.20
C ASN A 205 -0.26 14.06 -43.52
N ARG A 206 -0.15 15.23 -44.14
CA ARG A 206 0.45 15.37 -45.48
C ARG A 206 1.89 14.86 -45.56
N GLN A 207 2.71 15.17 -44.56
CA GLN A 207 4.13 14.77 -44.56
C GLN A 207 4.30 13.24 -44.54
N ASN A 208 3.48 12.53 -43.76
CA ASN A 208 3.54 11.07 -43.72
C ASN A 208 3.06 10.46 -45.03
N ILE A 209 1.92 10.92 -45.56
CA ILE A 209 1.36 10.46 -46.84
C ILE A 209 2.38 10.62 -47.97
N ASP A 210 2.90 11.84 -48.17
CA ASP A 210 3.85 12.14 -49.24
C ASP A 210 5.15 11.33 -49.06
N GLY A 211 5.59 11.16 -47.80
CA GLY A 211 6.79 10.41 -47.46
C GLY A 211 6.68 8.91 -47.77
N ILE A 212 5.60 8.25 -47.34
CA ILE A 212 5.42 6.82 -47.62
C ILE A 212 5.16 6.54 -49.11
N ALA A 213 4.50 7.46 -49.83
CA ALA A 213 4.30 7.33 -51.28
C ALA A 213 5.65 7.39 -52.02
N ARG A 214 6.57 8.26 -51.60
CA ARG A 214 7.93 8.32 -52.17
C ARG A 214 8.74 7.06 -51.88
N VAL A 215 8.64 6.52 -50.66
CA VAL A 215 9.33 5.28 -50.29
C VAL A 215 8.79 4.11 -51.10
N ALA A 216 7.46 4.02 -51.27
CA ALA A 216 6.83 3.03 -52.13
C ALA A 216 7.34 3.12 -53.57
N SER A 217 7.40 4.34 -54.15
CA SER A 217 8.00 4.57 -55.48
C SER A 217 9.42 4.05 -55.56
N ALA A 218 10.27 4.39 -54.59
CA ALA A 218 11.66 3.98 -54.56
C ALA A 218 11.85 2.46 -54.46
N ILE A 219 10.98 1.76 -53.71
CA ILE A 219 10.97 0.30 -53.65
C ILE A 219 10.57 -0.28 -55.01
N ARG A 220 9.49 0.23 -55.61
CA ARG A 220 9.02 -0.22 -56.94
C ARG A 220 10.05 0.03 -58.04
N GLU A 221 10.73 1.16 -58.05
CA GLU A 221 11.77 1.49 -59.03
C GLU A 221 12.95 0.52 -58.98
N ARG A 222 13.34 0.03 -57.80
CA ARG A 222 14.51 -0.83 -57.61
C ARG A 222 14.19 -2.31 -57.62
N ARG A 223 13.00 -2.71 -57.16
CA ARG A 223 12.60 -4.11 -56.93
C ARG A 223 11.29 -4.50 -57.63
N ASN A 224 10.70 -3.60 -58.43
CA ASN A 224 9.46 -3.84 -59.16
C ASN A 224 8.35 -4.42 -58.26
N GLU A 225 7.75 -5.53 -58.69
CA GLU A 225 6.73 -6.26 -57.94
C GLU A 225 7.28 -7.40 -57.07
N GLU A 226 8.61 -7.55 -56.95
CA GLU A 226 9.22 -8.60 -56.12
C GLU A 226 8.90 -8.45 -54.64
N ILE A 227 8.66 -7.21 -54.19
CA ILE A 227 8.32 -6.88 -52.81
C ILE A 227 6.86 -6.46 -52.75
N GLY A 228 6.05 -7.17 -51.96
CA GLY A 228 4.66 -6.78 -51.73
C GLY A 228 4.58 -5.51 -50.90
N LEU A 229 3.69 -4.58 -51.27
CA LEU A 229 3.45 -3.35 -50.50
C LEU A 229 1.99 -3.29 -50.10
N PHE A 230 1.71 -2.90 -48.86
CA PHE A 230 0.37 -2.59 -48.40
C PHE A 230 0.38 -1.41 -47.42
N ALA A 231 -0.69 -0.63 -47.45
CA ALA A 231 -0.83 0.59 -46.68
C ALA A 231 -1.49 0.30 -45.33
N VAL A 232 -0.91 0.79 -44.23
CA VAL A 232 -1.43 0.60 -42.87
C VAL A 232 -1.68 1.98 -42.23
N PRO A 233 -2.89 2.53 -42.34
CA PRO A 233 -3.23 3.78 -41.65
C PRO A 233 -3.21 3.58 -40.15
N MET A 234 -2.45 4.40 -39.45
CA MET A 234 -2.29 4.38 -38.01
C MET A 234 -3.01 5.56 -37.37
N ARG A 235 -3.42 5.39 -36.10
CA ARG A 235 -4.12 6.41 -35.30
C ARG A 235 -5.32 6.98 -36.04
N PHE A 236 -6.07 6.08 -36.67
CA PHE A 236 -7.17 6.43 -37.54
C PHE A 236 -8.41 6.79 -36.72
N SER A 237 -8.98 7.96 -36.98
CA SER A 237 -10.20 8.45 -36.30
C SER A 237 -11.44 8.44 -37.21
N GLY A 238 -11.41 7.70 -38.32
CA GLY A 238 -12.52 7.63 -39.27
C GLY A 238 -13.61 6.64 -38.86
N GLY A 239 -14.89 7.06 -38.91
CA GLY A 239 -16.05 6.27 -38.49
C GLY A 239 -17.39 6.99 -38.68
N VAL A 240 -18.47 6.52 -38.03
CA VAL A 240 -19.79 7.18 -38.07
C VAL A 240 -19.66 8.60 -37.51
N GLY A 241 -19.95 9.62 -38.33
CA GLY A 241 -19.73 11.04 -37.99
C GLY A 241 -18.38 11.61 -38.46
N GLU A 242 -17.70 10.95 -39.41
CA GLU A 242 -16.43 11.39 -39.99
C GLU A 242 -16.44 12.85 -40.45
N SER A 243 -15.43 13.62 -40.02
CA SER A 243 -15.30 15.03 -40.38
C SER A 243 -14.90 15.19 -41.85
N SER A 244 -15.27 16.34 -42.44
CA SER A 244 -14.83 16.71 -43.79
C SER A 244 -13.31 16.71 -43.94
N GLU A 245 -12.56 17.02 -42.87
CA GLU A 245 -11.10 17.04 -42.87
C GLU A 245 -10.52 15.63 -43.00
N ILE A 246 -11.03 14.65 -42.25
CA ILE A 246 -10.54 13.26 -42.31
C ILE A 246 -10.87 12.66 -43.68
N SER A 247 -12.06 12.95 -44.24
CA SER A 247 -12.43 12.51 -45.59
C SER A 247 -11.48 13.06 -46.66
N ASP A 248 -11.12 14.35 -46.59
CA ASP A 248 -10.14 14.96 -47.50
C ASP A 248 -8.74 14.33 -47.34
N ALA A 249 -8.30 14.10 -46.10
CA ALA A 249 -7.02 13.47 -45.82
C ALA A 249 -6.94 12.02 -46.35
N LYS A 250 -8.03 11.25 -46.25
CA LYS A 250 -8.15 9.91 -46.87
C LYS A 250 -8.06 9.97 -48.39
N ALA A 251 -8.82 10.87 -49.01
CA ALA A 251 -8.81 11.03 -50.46
C ALA A 251 -7.40 11.39 -50.96
N ARG A 252 -6.69 12.25 -50.23
CA ARG A 252 -5.27 12.56 -50.49
C ARG A 252 -4.37 11.33 -50.35
N ALA A 253 -4.53 10.54 -49.28
CA ALA A 253 -3.76 9.31 -49.09
C ALA A 253 -3.93 8.34 -50.26
N VAL A 254 -5.17 8.11 -50.70
CA VAL A 254 -5.47 7.29 -51.89
C VAL A 254 -4.82 7.89 -53.14
N SER A 255 -5.02 9.18 -53.38
CA SER A 255 -4.47 9.87 -54.56
C SER A 255 -2.94 9.77 -54.63
N GLU A 256 -2.23 10.06 -53.55
CA GLU A 256 -0.76 10.07 -53.53
C GLU A 256 -0.15 8.66 -53.57
N LEU A 257 -0.75 7.70 -52.88
CA LEU A 257 -0.30 6.31 -52.95
C LEU A 257 -0.51 5.69 -54.33
N VAL A 258 -1.58 6.08 -55.04
CA VAL A 258 -1.78 5.66 -56.44
C VAL A 258 -0.81 6.39 -57.37
N ARG A 259 -0.79 7.73 -57.30
CA ARG A 259 -0.05 8.59 -58.23
C ARG A 259 1.46 8.45 -58.12
N THR A 260 1.99 8.36 -56.89
CA THR A 260 3.43 8.30 -56.61
C THR A 260 3.83 6.94 -56.07
N GLY A 261 3.05 6.34 -55.18
CA GLY A 261 3.40 5.02 -54.60
C GLY A 261 3.23 3.83 -55.54
N GLY A 262 2.60 4.01 -56.71
CA GLY A 262 2.40 2.95 -57.69
C GLY A 262 1.37 1.88 -57.28
N PHE A 263 0.48 2.20 -56.33
CA PHE A 263 -0.59 1.29 -55.93
C PHE A 263 -1.77 1.33 -56.91
N SER A 264 -2.54 0.24 -56.97
CA SER A 264 -3.87 0.28 -57.59
C SER A 264 -4.87 0.97 -56.68
N SER A 265 -5.82 1.71 -57.26
CA SER A 265 -6.82 2.45 -56.45
C SER A 265 -7.68 1.53 -55.60
N LEU A 266 -8.00 0.32 -56.10
CA LEU A 266 -8.76 -0.69 -55.35
C LEU A 266 -7.95 -1.23 -54.15
N ALA A 267 -6.65 -1.49 -54.33
CA ALA A 267 -5.80 -2.03 -53.27
C ALA A 267 -5.68 -1.03 -52.09
N VAL A 268 -5.40 0.25 -52.37
CA VAL A 268 -5.28 1.25 -51.29
C VAL A 268 -6.59 1.45 -50.54
N GLN A 269 -7.73 1.44 -51.26
CA GLN A 269 -9.03 1.57 -50.62
C GLN A 269 -9.34 0.38 -49.69
N ASP A 270 -9.01 -0.84 -50.13
CA ASP A 270 -9.19 -2.04 -49.33
C ASP A 270 -8.27 -2.04 -48.09
N ASP A 271 -6.99 -1.71 -48.29
CA ASP A 271 -6.00 -1.54 -47.23
C ASP A 271 -6.46 -0.52 -46.18
N ILE A 272 -6.90 0.68 -46.61
CA ILE A 272 -7.37 1.72 -45.68
C ILE A 272 -8.61 1.25 -44.91
N LYS A 273 -9.50 0.50 -45.56
CA LYS A 273 -10.75 0.03 -44.94
C LYS A 273 -10.50 -1.08 -43.92
N ASN A 274 -9.63 -2.02 -44.24
CA ASN A 274 -9.51 -3.28 -43.49
C ASN A 274 -8.29 -3.30 -42.55
N LEU A 275 -7.25 -2.52 -42.83
CA LEU A 275 -5.97 -2.54 -42.10
C LEU A 275 -5.73 -1.30 -41.23
N ALA A 276 -6.68 -0.36 -41.18
CA ALA A 276 -6.55 0.81 -40.33
C ALA A 276 -6.51 0.43 -38.84
N ILE A 277 -5.58 1.03 -38.09
CA ILE A 277 -5.47 0.91 -36.64
C ILE A 277 -6.04 2.18 -35.99
N PRO A 278 -7.07 2.05 -35.13
CA PRO A 278 -7.78 3.21 -34.59
C PRO A 278 -6.94 3.99 -33.56
N SER A 279 -7.28 5.26 -33.36
CA SER A 279 -6.80 6.01 -32.19
C SER A 279 -7.57 5.60 -30.94
N VAL A 280 -6.86 5.42 -29.81
CA VAL A 280 -7.44 5.03 -28.51
C VAL A 280 -7.07 6.09 -27.48
N GLU A 281 -8.07 6.64 -26.77
CA GLU A 281 -7.85 7.71 -25.78
C GLU A 281 -7.20 7.22 -24.49
N ASN A 282 -7.54 6.01 -24.04
CA ASN A 282 -7.09 5.45 -22.75
C ASN A 282 -5.93 4.45 -22.90
N LEU A 283 -5.00 4.71 -23.82
CA LEU A 283 -3.81 3.88 -23.95
C LEU A 283 -2.88 4.13 -22.74
N PRO A 284 -2.40 3.08 -22.03
CA PRO A 284 -1.46 3.25 -20.93
C PRO A 284 -0.17 3.95 -21.37
N SER A 285 0.45 4.70 -20.45
CA SER A 285 1.73 5.39 -20.72
C SER A 285 2.93 4.45 -20.84
N TYR A 286 2.80 3.19 -20.43
CA TYR A 286 3.82 2.16 -20.58
C TYR A 286 3.54 1.29 -21.81
N GLU A 287 4.59 0.78 -22.45
CA GLU A 287 4.47 -0.10 -23.61
C GLU A 287 3.85 -1.45 -23.22
N THR A 288 2.78 -1.84 -23.90
CA THR A 288 2.12 -3.13 -23.72
C THR A 288 1.36 -3.55 -24.97
N LEU A 289 0.96 -4.83 -25.02
CA LEU A 289 0.17 -5.40 -26.10
C LEU A 289 -1.32 -5.15 -25.86
N ALA A 290 -2.07 -4.89 -26.92
CA ALA A 290 -3.50 -4.59 -26.89
C ALA A 290 -4.35 -5.62 -26.10
N PRO A 291 -4.09 -6.95 -26.20
CA PRO A 291 -4.81 -7.95 -25.40
C PRO A 291 -4.65 -7.82 -23.88
N PHE A 292 -3.72 -7.00 -23.38
CA PHE A 292 -3.54 -6.79 -21.94
C PHE A 292 -4.01 -5.41 -21.46
N ILE A 293 -4.53 -4.56 -22.35
CA ILE A 293 -5.06 -3.24 -21.98
C ILE A 293 -6.47 -3.38 -21.39
N VAL A 294 -7.31 -4.18 -22.05
CA VAL A 294 -8.74 -4.33 -21.74
C VAL A 294 -9.03 -5.42 -20.72
N ALA A 295 -10.30 -5.54 -20.29
CA ALA A 295 -10.77 -6.61 -19.44
C ALA A 295 -10.94 -7.94 -20.21
N ASP A 296 -11.54 -7.89 -21.39
CA ASP A 296 -11.73 -9.03 -22.28
C ASP A 296 -11.28 -8.69 -23.71
N PRO A 297 -10.15 -9.28 -24.19
CA PRO A 297 -9.64 -9.07 -25.55
C PRO A 297 -10.61 -9.50 -26.66
N LYS A 298 -11.59 -10.36 -26.36
CA LYS A 298 -12.55 -10.84 -27.37
C LYS A 298 -13.45 -9.73 -27.90
N PHE A 299 -13.70 -8.70 -27.11
CA PHE A 299 -14.59 -7.59 -27.44
C PHE A 299 -13.85 -6.26 -27.67
N ASP A 300 -12.51 -6.28 -27.67
CA ASP A 300 -11.71 -5.09 -27.86
C ASP A 300 -11.46 -4.76 -29.34
N GLN A 301 -11.79 -3.52 -29.71
CA GLN A 301 -11.64 -3.03 -31.08
C GLN A 301 -10.17 -2.99 -31.50
N LEU A 302 -9.26 -2.53 -30.63
CA LEU A 302 -7.85 -2.42 -30.98
C LEU A 302 -7.23 -3.80 -31.26
N THR A 303 -7.52 -4.78 -30.40
CA THR A 303 -7.13 -6.18 -30.57
C THR A 303 -7.71 -6.76 -31.87
N TYR A 304 -8.97 -6.45 -32.20
CA TYR A 304 -9.58 -6.85 -33.46
C TYR A 304 -8.85 -6.28 -34.68
N ASN A 305 -8.49 -5.00 -34.67
CA ASN A 305 -7.77 -4.36 -35.79
C ASN A 305 -6.37 -4.97 -35.98
N TYR A 306 -5.62 -5.24 -34.90
CA TYR A 306 -4.34 -5.93 -35.02
C TYR A 306 -4.47 -7.37 -35.49
N ARG A 307 -5.56 -8.07 -35.13
CA ARG A 307 -5.86 -9.41 -35.65
C ARG A 307 -6.15 -9.39 -37.15
N GLN A 308 -6.85 -8.39 -37.66
CA GLN A 308 -7.08 -8.21 -39.09
C GLN A 308 -5.77 -7.98 -39.84
N LEU A 309 -4.90 -7.11 -39.32
CA LEU A 309 -3.57 -6.87 -39.87
C LEU A 309 -2.71 -8.14 -39.87
N ALA A 310 -2.71 -8.89 -38.76
CA ALA A 310 -2.00 -10.16 -38.65
C ALA A 310 -2.53 -11.19 -39.66
N SER A 311 -3.85 -11.27 -39.84
CA SER A 311 -4.49 -12.18 -40.80
C SER A 311 -4.09 -11.85 -42.24
N ARG A 312 -4.03 -10.56 -42.59
CA ARG A 312 -3.55 -10.11 -43.91
C ARG A 312 -2.09 -10.46 -44.16
N ILE A 313 -1.23 -10.32 -43.16
CA ILE A 313 0.21 -10.63 -43.26
C ILE A 313 0.42 -12.14 -43.43
N VAL A 314 -0.23 -12.94 -42.58
CA VAL A 314 -0.13 -14.40 -42.56
C VAL A 314 -0.82 -15.03 -43.78
N GLY A 315 -1.83 -14.37 -44.34
CA GLY A 315 -2.63 -14.85 -45.47
C GLY A 315 -3.72 -15.86 -45.09
N GLU A 316 -3.94 -16.06 -43.80
CA GLU A 316 -4.95 -16.94 -43.20
C GLU A 316 -5.60 -16.20 -42.02
N GLU A 317 -6.83 -16.56 -41.66
CA GLU A 317 -7.52 -15.90 -40.54
C GLU A 317 -6.85 -16.26 -39.20
N ILE A 318 -6.35 -15.25 -38.49
CA ILE A 318 -5.86 -15.38 -37.11
C ILE A 318 -7.05 -15.46 -36.16
N LYS A 319 -7.05 -16.49 -35.31
CA LYS A 319 -8.13 -16.72 -34.34
C LYS A 319 -8.17 -15.64 -33.26
N THR A 320 -9.35 -15.43 -32.70
CA THR A 320 -9.52 -14.58 -31.52
C THR A 320 -8.68 -15.12 -30.36
N PRO A 321 -7.86 -14.29 -29.70
CA PRO A 321 -6.96 -14.76 -28.65
C PRO A 321 -7.76 -15.27 -27.44
N GLU A 322 -7.46 -16.49 -27.00
CA GLU A 322 -8.00 -17.05 -25.75
C GLU A 322 -6.95 -16.99 -24.66
N ILE A 323 -6.97 -15.92 -23.87
CA ILE A 323 -6.06 -15.69 -22.75
C ILE A 323 -6.84 -15.85 -21.45
N SER A 324 -6.31 -16.64 -20.51
CA SER A 324 -6.98 -16.82 -19.22
C SER A 324 -6.97 -15.52 -18.40
N SER A 325 -8.03 -15.25 -17.64
CA SER A 325 -8.11 -14.06 -16.78
C SER A 325 -6.92 -13.96 -15.81
N LYS A 326 -6.47 -15.11 -15.28
CA LYS A 326 -5.28 -15.21 -14.42
C LYS A 326 -4.00 -14.75 -15.13
N THR A 327 -3.83 -15.09 -16.41
CA THR A 327 -2.69 -14.65 -17.22
C THR A 327 -2.75 -13.14 -17.48
N ILE A 328 -3.93 -12.61 -17.84
CA ILE A 328 -4.12 -11.17 -18.07
C ILE A 328 -3.77 -10.38 -16.81
N GLU A 329 -4.30 -10.80 -15.65
CA GLU A 329 -4.07 -10.17 -14.37
C GLU A 329 -2.59 -10.22 -13.97
N LEU A 330 -1.93 -11.37 -14.16
CA LEU A 330 -0.49 -11.52 -13.91
C LEU A 330 0.36 -10.58 -14.78
N VAL A 331 0.06 -10.50 -16.07
CA VAL A 331 0.76 -9.61 -17.01
C VAL A 331 0.54 -8.15 -16.63
N LYS A 332 -0.70 -7.75 -16.33
CA LYS A 332 -1.01 -6.39 -15.83
C LYS A 332 -0.23 -6.06 -14.57
N ARG A 333 -0.18 -6.97 -13.59
CA ARG A 333 0.60 -6.81 -12.36
C ARG A 333 2.10 -6.64 -12.64
N ARG A 334 2.66 -7.41 -13.59
CA ARG A 334 4.08 -7.30 -13.99
C ARG A 334 4.41 -5.97 -14.67
N LEU A 335 3.42 -5.35 -15.32
CA LEU A 335 3.56 -4.07 -16.02
C LEU A 335 3.33 -2.86 -15.12
N GLN A 336 2.73 -3.03 -13.94
CA GLN A 336 2.54 -1.94 -13.00
C GLN A 336 3.90 -1.39 -12.52
N PRO A 337 4.00 -0.07 -12.27
CA PRO A 337 5.22 0.55 -11.77
C PRO A 337 5.66 -0.11 -10.45
N ARG A 338 6.89 -0.63 -10.40
CA ARG A 338 7.47 -1.23 -9.19
C ARG A 338 7.95 -0.18 -8.17
N HIS A 339 8.13 1.05 -8.63
CA HIS A 339 8.42 2.20 -7.80
C HIS A 339 7.39 3.26 -8.13
N ALA A 340 6.49 3.53 -7.20
CA ALA A 340 5.71 4.74 -7.23
C ALA A 340 6.65 5.95 -6.99
N THR A 341 6.41 7.07 -7.68
CA THR A 341 7.08 8.31 -7.33
C THR A 341 6.64 8.75 -5.93
N GLU A 342 7.46 9.51 -5.20
CA GLU A 342 7.05 10.12 -3.94
C GLU A 342 5.73 10.89 -4.08
N GLU A 343 5.58 11.62 -5.19
CA GLU A 343 4.34 12.34 -5.52
C GLU A 343 3.12 11.41 -5.67
N PHE A 344 3.27 10.20 -6.20
CA PHE A 344 2.17 9.23 -6.27
C PHE A 344 1.79 8.73 -4.87
N LEU A 345 2.78 8.42 -4.02
CA LEU A 345 2.57 8.00 -2.64
C LEU A 345 1.92 9.10 -1.80
N GLU A 346 2.29 10.35 -2.01
CA GLU A 346 1.64 11.50 -1.37
C GLU A 346 0.22 11.75 -1.87
N ASN A 347 -0.07 11.46 -3.14
CA ASN A 347 -1.43 11.54 -3.67
C ASN A 347 -2.33 10.36 -3.23
N LEU A 348 -1.74 9.23 -2.86
CA LEU A 348 -2.44 8.04 -2.40
C LEU A 348 -3.22 8.29 -1.11
N THR A 349 -2.64 9.09 -0.20
CA THR A 349 -3.30 9.51 1.05
C THR A 349 -4.39 10.55 0.80
N VAL A 350 -4.18 11.49 -0.12
CA VAL A 350 -5.11 12.61 -0.36
C VAL A 350 -6.36 12.21 -1.14
N ARG A 351 -6.29 11.20 -2.02
CA ARG A 351 -7.36 10.92 -2.99
C ARG A 351 -8.44 9.96 -2.52
N GLN A 352 -8.30 9.30 -1.37
CA GLN A 352 -9.25 8.30 -0.85
C GLN A 352 -9.79 7.38 -1.96
N SER A 353 -8.90 6.75 -2.74
CA SER A 353 -9.34 5.75 -3.71
C SER A 353 -9.85 4.50 -2.96
N GLU A 354 -10.93 3.88 -3.43
CA GLU A 354 -11.43 2.61 -2.88
C GLU A 354 -10.36 1.49 -2.89
N SER A 355 -9.29 1.66 -3.68
CA SER A 355 -8.14 0.75 -3.80
C SER A 355 -6.89 1.18 -3.04
N ALA A 356 -6.88 2.31 -2.33
CA ALA A 356 -5.65 2.91 -1.79
C ALA A 356 -4.82 1.95 -0.91
N VAL A 357 -5.51 1.21 -0.04
CA VAL A 357 -4.87 0.23 0.85
C VAL A 357 -4.29 -0.94 0.06
N SER A 358 -5.03 -1.47 -0.93
CA SER A 358 -4.54 -2.54 -1.79
C SER A 358 -3.34 -2.11 -2.65
N ASP A 359 -3.35 -0.86 -3.13
CA ASP A 359 -2.26 -0.30 -3.92
C ASP A 359 -1.01 -0.12 -3.06
N LEU A 360 -1.15 0.41 -1.84
CA LEU A 360 -0.04 0.52 -0.89
C LEU A 360 0.54 -0.84 -0.53
N GLN A 361 -0.31 -1.84 -0.22
CA GLN A 361 0.14 -3.20 0.11
C GLN A 361 0.94 -3.83 -1.04
N LEU A 362 0.50 -3.63 -2.28
CA LEU A 362 1.24 -4.11 -3.45
C LEU A 362 2.62 -3.44 -3.59
N LEU A 363 2.69 -2.13 -3.35
CA LEU A 363 3.94 -1.38 -3.40
C LEU A 363 4.92 -1.80 -2.30
N ILE A 364 4.43 -2.02 -1.07
CA ILE A 364 5.22 -2.57 0.04
C ILE A 364 5.73 -3.97 -0.31
N GLN A 365 4.87 -4.83 -0.86
CA GLN A 365 5.25 -6.18 -1.27
C GLN A 365 6.34 -6.16 -2.36
N SER A 366 6.22 -5.28 -3.35
CA SER A 366 7.25 -5.10 -4.38
C SER A 366 8.57 -4.61 -3.77
N ALA A 367 8.53 -3.70 -2.80
CA ALA A 367 9.72 -3.24 -2.10
C ALA A 367 10.39 -4.38 -1.30
N LEU A 368 9.61 -5.20 -0.61
CA LEU A 368 10.09 -6.39 0.10
C LEU A 368 10.80 -7.37 -0.85
N GLU A 369 10.20 -7.66 -2.00
CA GLU A 369 10.81 -8.54 -3.01
C GLU A 369 12.15 -7.99 -3.50
N SER A 370 12.25 -6.69 -3.76
CA SER A 370 13.51 -6.06 -4.16
C SER A 370 14.58 -6.12 -3.07
N ILE A 371 14.20 -5.95 -1.78
CA ILE A 371 15.15 -6.12 -0.65
C ILE A 371 15.67 -7.56 -0.58
N VAL A 372 14.77 -8.54 -0.69
CA VAL A 372 15.12 -9.97 -0.63
C VAL A 372 16.03 -10.39 -1.78
N ASN A 373 15.84 -9.79 -2.96
CA ASN A 373 16.66 -10.06 -4.14
C ASN A 373 17.96 -9.22 -4.20
N GLU A 374 18.30 -8.50 -3.13
CA GLU A 374 19.48 -7.62 -3.05
C GLU A 374 19.51 -6.54 -4.16
N GLU A 375 18.33 -6.09 -4.61
CA GLU A 375 18.21 -4.99 -5.57
C GLU A 375 18.37 -3.65 -4.86
N TYR A 376 18.96 -2.67 -5.56
CA TYR A 376 19.03 -1.31 -5.03
C TYR A 376 17.63 -0.71 -4.90
N ILE A 377 17.30 -0.24 -3.70
CA ILE A 377 16.11 0.56 -3.43
C ILE A 377 16.53 1.89 -2.86
N ASP A 378 15.91 2.95 -3.37
CA ASP A 378 16.08 4.30 -2.86
C ASP A 378 15.57 4.39 -1.40
N PRO A 379 16.41 4.81 -0.43
CA PRO A 379 15.99 5.04 0.95
C PRO A 379 14.79 5.98 1.10
N ASP A 380 14.66 6.97 0.23
CA ASP A 380 13.58 7.95 0.31
C ASP A 380 12.25 7.33 -0.17
N TYR A 381 12.29 6.37 -1.09
CA TYR A 381 11.12 5.56 -1.44
C TYR A 381 10.60 4.73 -0.26
N ILE A 382 11.48 4.10 0.52
CA ILE A 382 11.08 3.36 1.73
C ILE A 382 10.43 4.30 2.75
N LYS A 383 11.02 5.48 3.00
CA LYS A 383 10.43 6.48 3.90
C LYS A 383 9.05 6.92 3.43
N ALA A 384 8.89 7.14 2.12
CA ALA A 384 7.62 7.52 1.52
C ALA A 384 6.55 6.43 1.70
N LEU A 385 6.90 5.14 1.56
CA LEU A 385 5.98 4.03 1.82
C LEU A 385 5.53 3.97 3.29
N VAL A 386 6.47 4.15 4.23
CA VAL A 386 6.13 4.19 5.67
C VAL A 386 5.23 5.39 5.97
N LYS A 387 5.53 6.57 5.43
CA LYS A 387 4.71 7.79 5.58
C LYS A 387 3.30 7.61 4.98
N ALA A 388 3.19 6.99 3.81
CA ALA A 388 1.90 6.69 3.19
C ALA A 388 1.08 5.69 4.01
N SER A 389 1.75 4.70 4.63
CA SER A 389 1.13 3.76 5.56
C SER A 389 0.52 4.48 6.77
N ASP A 390 1.23 5.47 7.31
CA ASP A 390 0.72 6.29 8.41
C ASP A 390 -0.48 7.14 8.01
N GLY A 391 -0.41 7.82 6.86
CA GLY A 391 -1.53 8.64 6.38
C GLY A 391 -2.80 7.83 6.12
N LEU A 392 -2.69 6.66 5.49
CA LEU A 392 -3.86 5.80 5.24
C LEU A 392 -4.43 5.18 6.53
N ALA A 393 -3.56 4.80 7.47
CA ALA A 393 -3.99 4.28 8.75
C ALA A 393 -4.73 5.36 9.58
N ASP A 394 -4.28 6.60 9.56
CA ASP A 394 -4.92 7.71 10.29
C ASP A 394 -6.30 8.07 9.73
N GLU A 395 -6.54 7.82 8.44
CA GLU A 395 -7.83 8.06 7.78
C GLU A 395 -8.80 6.87 7.87
N SER A 396 -8.31 5.65 8.13
CA SER A 396 -9.16 4.47 8.21
C SER A 396 -10.01 4.47 9.49
N GLY A 397 -11.31 4.20 9.32
CA GLY A 397 -12.24 3.98 10.43
C GLY A 397 -12.25 2.54 10.94
N ASP A 398 -11.57 1.60 10.27
CA ASP A 398 -11.51 0.18 10.63
C ASP A 398 -10.19 -0.16 11.32
N LEU A 399 -10.29 -0.52 12.59
CA LEU A 399 -9.15 -0.87 13.43
C LEU A 399 -8.37 -2.09 12.92
N ALA A 400 -9.02 -3.06 12.27
CA ALA A 400 -8.34 -4.22 11.70
C ALA A 400 -7.48 -3.82 10.50
N GLU A 401 -7.98 -2.92 9.66
CA GLU A 401 -7.27 -2.37 8.52
C GLU A 401 -6.07 -1.51 8.96
N VAL A 402 -6.25 -0.65 9.97
CA VAL A 402 -5.19 0.14 10.59
C VAL A 402 -4.03 -0.75 11.04
N ILE A 403 -4.33 -1.83 11.76
CA ILE A 403 -3.31 -2.78 12.23
C ILE A 403 -2.61 -3.45 11.05
N SER A 404 -3.36 -3.88 10.03
CA SER A 404 -2.80 -4.51 8.84
C SER A 404 -1.82 -3.59 8.11
N ILE A 405 -2.16 -2.32 7.93
CA ILE A 405 -1.31 -1.33 7.25
C ILE A 405 -0.04 -1.07 8.07
N LYS A 406 -0.18 -0.82 9.37
CA LYS A 406 0.96 -0.54 10.25
C LYS A 406 1.90 -1.74 10.33
N MET A 407 1.38 -2.97 10.40
CA MET A 407 2.20 -4.19 10.42
C MET A 407 2.94 -4.41 9.10
N ALA A 408 2.33 -4.10 7.95
CA ALA A 408 3.04 -4.16 6.66
C ALA A 408 4.23 -3.19 6.61
N ALA A 409 4.09 -1.98 7.17
CA ALA A 409 5.19 -1.03 7.31
C ALA A 409 6.28 -1.54 8.27
N VAL A 410 5.90 -2.21 9.37
CA VAL A 410 6.85 -2.87 10.27
C VAL A 410 7.63 -3.96 9.54
N ASP A 411 6.98 -4.81 8.75
CA ASP A 411 7.64 -5.88 8.01
C ASP A 411 8.63 -5.35 6.96
N LEU A 412 8.28 -4.25 6.28
CA LEU A 412 9.19 -3.54 5.39
C LEU A 412 10.43 -3.03 6.14
N LEU A 413 10.22 -2.39 7.30
CA LEU A 413 11.31 -1.87 8.14
C LEU A 413 12.17 -3.00 8.72
N ARG A 414 11.59 -4.15 9.07
CA ARG A 414 12.32 -5.35 9.50
C ARG A 414 13.24 -5.85 8.40
N ALA A 415 12.72 -5.99 7.19
CA ALA A 415 13.48 -6.48 6.04
C ALA A 415 14.67 -5.56 5.73
N ILE A 416 14.45 -4.24 5.64
CA ILE A 416 15.53 -3.30 5.31
C ILE A 416 16.54 -3.14 6.46
N ALA A 417 16.11 -3.21 7.72
CA ALA A 417 17.01 -3.15 8.88
C ALA A 417 17.90 -4.39 9.03
N LEU A 418 17.49 -5.52 8.47
CA LEU A 418 18.34 -6.72 8.39
C LEU A 418 19.54 -6.49 7.46
N VAL A 419 19.33 -5.76 6.36
CA VAL A 419 20.37 -5.47 5.36
C VAL A 419 21.22 -4.26 5.76
N TYR A 420 20.58 -3.19 6.23
CA TYR A 420 21.22 -1.90 6.56
C TYR A 420 20.89 -1.45 8.01
N PRO A 421 21.43 -2.14 9.03
CA PRO A 421 21.05 -1.92 10.42
C PRO A 421 21.44 -0.54 10.98
N SER A 422 22.47 0.11 10.43
CA SER A 422 22.91 1.45 10.85
C SER A 422 21.84 2.51 10.62
N ASP A 423 21.12 2.39 9.51
CA ASP A 423 20.21 3.44 9.03
C ASP A 423 18.76 3.18 9.46
N TRP A 424 18.38 1.91 9.60
CA TRP A 424 16.96 1.51 9.74
C TRP A 424 16.58 0.91 11.08
N ARG A 425 17.53 0.61 11.98
CA ARG A 425 17.22 0.07 13.31
C ARG A 425 16.36 1.01 14.15
N MET A 426 16.68 2.31 14.16
CA MET A 426 15.90 3.29 14.93
C MET A 426 14.49 3.51 14.35
N PRO A 427 14.33 3.72 13.03
CA PRO A 427 13.00 3.73 12.40
C PRO A 427 12.14 2.49 12.71
N LEU A 428 12.74 1.29 12.71
CA LEU A 428 12.05 0.06 13.09
C LEU A 428 11.60 0.09 14.56
N ILE A 429 12.48 0.47 15.49
CA ILE A 429 12.15 0.59 16.91
C ILE A 429 11.00 1.57 17.12
N ASP A 430 11.03 2.72 16.45
CA ASP A 430 9.99 3.74 16.56
C ASP A 430 8.65 3.24 16.01
N LYS A 431 8.66 2.50 14.90
CA LYS A 431 7.45 1.94 14.31
C LYS A 431 6.84 0.82 15.15
N LEU A 432 7.67 -0.09 15.69
CA LEU A 432 7.21 -1.13 16.60
C LEU A 432 6.61 -0.54 17.88
N ALA A 433 7.25 0.49 18.43
CA ALA A 433 6.75 1.20 19.61
C ALA A 433 5.40 1.87 19.35
N ASP A 434 5.24 2.55 18.20
CA ASP A 434 3.97 3.16 17.75
C ASP A 434 2.82 2.12 17.76
N VAL A 435 3.05 0.94 17.17
CA VAL A 435 2.05 -0.13 17.13
C VAL A 435 1.69 -0.62 18.54
N VAL A 436 2.68 -0.87 19.39
CA VAL A 436 2.44 -1.35 20.77
C VAL A 436 1.70 -0.31 21.60
N ASP A 437 2.05 0.98 21.46
CA ASP A 437 1.54 2.04 22.32
C ASP A 437 0.12 2.47 21.96
N PHE A 438 -0.21 2.53 20.67
CA PHE A 438 -1.50 3.03 20.20
C PHE A 438 -2.46 1.93 19.77
N HIS A 439 -1.98 0.76 19.35
CA HIS A 439 -2.82 -0.32 18.82
C HIS A 439 -2.69 -1.62 19.60
N GLY A 440 -1.80 -1.69 20.59
CA GLY A 440 -1.58 -2.88 21.41
C GLY A 440 -2.86 -3.46 21.99
N PHE A 441 -3.77 -2.63 22.52
CA PHE A 441 -5.04 -3.09 23.10
C PHE A 441 -5.97 -3.85 22.14
N SER A 442 -5.71 -3.75 20.83
CA SER A 442 -6.49 -4.40 19.76
C SER A 442 -5.86 -5.70 19.28
N LEU A 443 -4.61 -5.95 19.68
CA LEU A 443 -3.86 -7.17 19.36
C LEU A 443 -4.09 -8.23 20.45
N GLU A 444 -3.98 -9.50 20.06
CA GLU A 444 -3.94 -10.59 21.03
C GLU A 444 -2.70 -10.47 21.93
N TYR A 445 -2.83 -10.90 23.19
CA TYR A 445 -1.74 -10.79 24.17
C TYR A 445 -0.45 -11.47 23.70
N GLU A 446 -0.54 -12.61 22.99
CA GLU A 446 0.62 -13.30 22.43
C GLU A 446 1.34 -12.45 21.37
N SER A 447 0.59 -11.81 20.46
CA SER A 447 1.16 -10.91 19.45
C SER A 447 1.81 -9.69 20.09
N GLN A 448 1.17 -9.09 21.10
CA GLN A 448 1.75 -7.96 21.84
C GLN A 448 3.08 -8.34 22.51
N LEU A 449 3.12 -9.50 23.17
CA LEU A 449 4.33 -10.00 23.82
C LEU A 449 5.46 -10.23 22.83
N ALA A 450 5.17 -10.80 21.64
CA ALA A 450 6.17 -10.99 20.60
C ALA A 450 6.79 -9.66 20.13
N LEU A 451 5.97 -8.62 19.91
CA LEU A 451 6.47 -7.29 19.53
C LEU A 451 7.30 -6.65 20.65
N LEU A 452 6.89 -6.80 21.91
CA LEU A 452 7.62 -6.31 23.07
C LEU A 452 8.96 -7.03 23.27
N GLU A 453 9.04 -8.33 23.00
CA GLU A 453 10.28 -9.10 23.02
C GLU A 453 11.24 -8.67 21.91
N GLU A 454 10.73 -8.45 20.70
CA GLU A 454 11.53 -7.90 19.59
C GLU A 454 12.10 -6.53 19.93
N LEU A 455 11.28 -5.63 20.49
CA LEU A 455 11.72 -4.32 20.96
C LEU A 455 12.82 -4.43 22.04
N ASP A 456 12.71 -5.38 22.97
CA ASP A 456 13.74 -5.61 23.98
C ASP A 456 15.08 -6.04 23.36
N ILE A 457 15.04 -6.96 22.39
CA ILE A 457 16.23 -7.42 21.66
C ILE A 457 16.86 -6.25 20.90
N LEU A 458 16.06 -5.46 20.20
CA LEU A 458 16.51 -4.30 19.44
C LEU A 458 17.07 -3.17 20.33
N LEU A 459 16.71 -3.13 21.61
CA LEU A 459 17.24 -2.15 22.57
C LEU A 459 18.35 -2.71 23.47
N ALA A 460 18.65 -4.01 23.39
CA ALA A 460 19.58 -4.65 24.31
C ALA A 460 21.01 -4.09 24.26
N SER A 461 21.46 -3.65 23.07
CA SER A 461 22.79 -3.07 22.86
C SER A 461 22.86 -1.55 23.03
N SER A 462 21.77 -0.90 23.44
CA SER A 462 21.71 0.56 23.54
C SER A 462 22.47 1.11 24.76
N SER A 463 23.28 2.13 24.55
CA SER A 463 24.11 2.74 25.61
C SER A 463 23.49 3.98 26.25
N THR A 464 22.52 4.63 25.59
CA THR A 464 21.91 5.87 26.07
C THR A 464 20.87 5.62 27.17
N ILE A 465 20.76 6.56 28.11
CA ILE A 465 19.81 6.46 29.24
C ILE A 465 18.37 6.39 28.75
N ASN A 466 17.98 7.20 27.75
CA ASN A 466 16.62 7.20 27.20
C ASN A 466 16.24 5.85 26.59
N LEU A 467 17.13 5.22 25.82
CA LEU A 467 16.84 3.92 25.21
C LEU A 467 16.79 2.80 26.26
N LYS A 468 17.61 2.89 27.32
CA LYS A 468 17.52 1.97 28.48
C LYS A 468 16.20 2.13 29.23
N LEU A 469 15.72 3.36 29.45
CA LEU A 469 14.44 3.63 30.08
C LEU A 469 13.27 3.12 29.21
N ARG A 470 13.32 3.35 27.90
CA ARG A 470 12.32 2.84 26.93
C ARG A 470 12.27 1.31 26.93
N ARG A 471 13.43 0.64 26.98
CA ARG A 471 13.53 -0.82 27.13
C ARG A 471 12.83 -1.30 28.41
N ILE A 472 13.07 -0.63 29.53
CA ILE A 472 12.43 -0.97 30.81
C ILE A 472 10.91 -0.74 30.73
N GLU A 473 10.45 0.32 30.07
CA GLU A 473 9.03 0.58 29.85
C GLU A 473 8.35 -0.56 29.10
N PHE A 474 8.95 -1.08 28.03
CA PHE A 474 8.40 -2.22 27.28
C PHE A 474 8.35 -3.50 28.14
N ARG A 475 9.39 -3.77 28.93
CA ARG A 475 9.36 -4.88 29.91
C ARG A 475 8.25 -4.71 30.94
N ARG A 476 7.96 -3.48 31.39
CA ARG A 476 6.82 -3.20 32.28
C ARG A 476 5.48 -3.46 31.60
N LYS A 477 5.30 -3.10 30.33
CA LYS A 477 4.08 -3.42 29.55
C LYS A 477 3.88 -4.93 29.46
N ALA A 478 4.93 -5.69 29.14
CA ALA A 478 4.88 -7.16 29.14
C ALA A 478 4.51 -7.74 30.52
N ALA A 479 5.04 -7.18 31.60
CA ALA A 479 4.70 -7.61 32.95
C ALA A 479 3.20 -7.46 33.26
N TRP A 480 2.56 -6.36 32.84
CA TRP A 480 1.12 -6.19 33.02
C TRP A 480 0.28 -7.17 32.18
N ILE A 481 0.74 -7.56 30.99
CA ILE A 481 0.11 -8.64 30.22
C ILE A 481 0.19 -9.98 30.99
N TYR A 482 1.32 -10.26 31.67
CA TYR A 482 1.43 -11.45 32.52
C TYR A 482 0.55 -11.42 33.76
N VAL A 483 0.24 -10.24 34.30
CA VAL A 483 -0.78 -10.08 35.34
C VAL A 483 -2.15 -10.48 34.81
N ASP A 484 -2.55 -9.94 33.65
CA ASP A 484 -3.85 -10.18 33.02
C ASP A 484 -4.04 -11.66 32.64
N THR A 485 -2.99 -12.30 32.12
CA THR A 485 -2.97 -13.73 31.74
C THR A 485 -2.71 -14.67 32.92
N GLN A 486 -2.55 -14.15 34.14
CA GLN A 486 -2.28 -14.90 35.38
C GLN A 486 -1.01 -15.78 35.33
N ASN A 487 -0.01 -15.37 34.55
CA ASN A 487 1.26 -16.10 34.42
C ASN A 487 2.30 -15.61 35.44
N VAL A 488 2.22 -16.14 36.66
CA VAL A 488 3.08 -15.75 37.79
C VAL A 488 4.58 -15.97 37.52
N ASP A 489 4.94 -17.07 36.85
CA ASP A 489 6.35 -17.42 36.63
C ASP A 489 7.01 -16.52 35.58
N ALA A 490 6.29 -16.17 34.51
CA ALA A 490 6.76 -15.17 33.56
C ALA A 490 6.87 -13.79 34.21
N LEU A 491 5.84 -13.36 34.95
CA LEU A 491 5.82 -12.08 35.66
C LEU A 491 7.03 -11.93 36.61
N LYS A 492 7.35 -12.97 37.39
CA LYS A 492 8.52 -12.96 38.29
C LYS A 492 9.84 -12.81 37.57
N ARG A 493 10.01 -13.52 36.45
CA ARG A 493 11.21 -13.40 35.61
C ARG A 493 11.34 -11.98 35.08
N THR A 494 10.26 -11.42 34.54
CA THR A 494 10.23 -10.04 34.02
C THR A 494 10.53 -9.00 35.09
N ILE A 495 10.01 -9.15 36.32
CA ILE A 495 10.37 -8.28 37.45
C ILE A 495 11.87 -8.37 37.77
N GLY A 496 12.46 -9.57 37.73
CA GLY A 496 13.89 -9.78 37.93
C GLY A 496 14.73 -9.04 36.89
N GLU A 497 14.35 -9.14 35.61
CA GLU A 497 14.99 -8.45 34.49
C GLU A 497 14.88 -6.92 34.62
N ILE A 498 13.68 -6.41 34.94
CA ILE A 498 13.44 -4.98 35.20
C ILE A 498 14.37 -4.46 36.31
N ASN A 499 14.50 -5.20 37.42
CA ASN A 499 15.40 -4.82 38.52
C ASN A 499 16.88 -4.85 38.10
N GLY A 500 17.26 -5.80 37.25
CA GLY A 500 18.61 -5.86 36.65
C GLY A 500 18.91 -4.59 35.83
N LEU A 501 18.03 -4.25 34.89
CA LEU A 501 18.15 -3.05 34.06
C LEU A 501 18.13 -1.76 34.89
N ARG A 502 17.28 -1.72 35.93
CA ARG A 502 17.22 -0.61 36.89
C ARG A 502 18.54 -0.42 37.64
N LYS A 503 19.21 -1.51 38.00
CA LYS A 503 20.51 -1.48 38.67
C LYS A 503 21.59 -0.87 37.77
N ASP A 504 21.55 -1.14 36.47
CA ASP A 504 22.48 -0.57 35.48
C ASP A 504 22.35 0.95 35.31
N LEU A 505 21.24 1.54 35.76
CA LEU A 505 21.03 3.00 35.82
C LEU A 505 21.56 3.62 37.12
N SER A 506 22.00 2.82 38.09
CA SER A 506 22.46 3.33 39.39
C SER A 506 23.76 4.10 39.25
N GLY A 507 23.80 5.33 39.77
CA GLY A 507 24.97 6.22 39.68
C GLY A 507 25.04 7.05 38.39
N ALA A 508 24.12 6.87 37.43
CA ALA A 508 23.99 7.77 36.29
C ALA A 508 23.41 9.13 36.72
N LYS A 509 23.89 10.22 36.11
CA LYS A 509 23.31 11.55 36.30
C LYS A 509 22.04 11.64 35.44
N LEU A 510 20.88 11.50 36.08
CA LEU A 510 19.57 11.55 35.43
C LEU A 510 19.06 12.99 35.35
N ALA A 511 18.42 13.34 34.24
CA ALA A 511 17.59 14.54 34.16
C ALA A 511 16.32 14.39 35.02
N GLN A 512 15.59 15.49 35.22
CA GLN A 512 14.42 15.49 36.12
C GLN A 512 13.32 14.54 35.62
N ASP A 513 13.01 14.57 34.33
CA ASP A 513 12.10 13.66 33.64
C ASP A 513 12.52 12.19 33.76
N GLN A 514 13.80 11.88 33.49
CA GLN A 514 14.36 10.53 33.64
C GLN A 514 14.30 10.03 35.09
N SER A 515 14.55 10.91 36.06
CA SER A 515 14.44 10.59 37.49
C SER A 515 12.99 10.25 37.86
N MET A 516 12.02 10.96 37.27
CA MET A 516 10.60 10.69 37.47
C MET A 516 10.16 9.35 36.85
N GLU A 517 10.66 9.01 35.66
CA GLU A 517 10.43 7.69 35.06
C GLU A 517 10.97 6.55 35.92
N VAL A 518 12.15 6.76 36.51
CA VAL A 518 12.76 5.81 37.44
C VAL A 518 11.91 5.61 38.69
N VAL A 519 11.39 6.68 39.29
CA VAL A 519 10.46 6.56 40.43
C VAL A 519 9.18 5.84 40.01
N ALA A 520 8.61 6.18 38.85
CA ALA A 520 7.40 5.53 38.34
C ALA A 520 7.63 4.02 38.11
N LEU A 521 8.80 3.64 37.61
CA LEU A 521 9.25 2.26 37.50
C LEU A 521 9.33 1.56 38.87
N ASP A 522 9.99 2.18 39.86
CA ASP A 522 10.16 1.60 41.20
C ASP A 522 8.78 1.38 41.87
N VAL A 523 7.84 2.32 41.70
CA VAL A 523 6.43 2.18 42.11
C VAL A 523 5.74 1.02 41.39
N ASP A 524 5.92 0.90 40.08
CA ASP A 524 5.25 -0.14 39.29
C ASP A 524 5.75 -1.55 39.65
N VAL A 525 7.05 -1.71 39.97
CA VAL A 525 7.59 -2.97 40.47
C VAL A 525 6.93 -3.41 41.78
N LEU A 526 6.69 -2.48 42.70
CA LEU A 526 5.96 -2.76 43.94
C LEU A 526 4.51 -3.19 43.66
N ARG A 527 3.84 -2.53 42.71
CA ARG A 527 2.49 -2.91 42.27
C ARG A 527 2.46 -4.31 41.65
N LEU A 528 3.40 -4.64 40.77
CA LEU A 528 3.50 -5.96 40.15
C LEU A 528 3.78 -7.07 41.18
N LYS A 529 4.62 -6.79 42.19
CA LYS A 529 4.83 -7.72 43.32
C LYS A 529 3.55 -7.91 44.14
N ALA A 530 2.81 -6.83 44.39
CA ALA A 530 1.53 -6.94 45.08
C ALA A 530 0.56 -7.83 44.31
N GLU A 531 0.50 -7.76 42.98
CA GLU A 531 -0.35 -8.63 42.17
C GLU A 531 0.04 -10.11 42.27
N ILE A 532 1.34 -10.44 42.30
CA ILE A 532 1.81 -11.81 42.57
C ILE A 532 1.27 -12.31 43.91
N GLU A 533 1.40 -11.50 44.97
CA GLU A 533 0.97 -11.87 46.32
C GLU A 533 -0.57 -11.93 46.43
N MET A 534 -1.29 -11.08 45.70
CA MET A 534 -2.76 -11.15 45.58
C MET A 534 -3.21 -12.48 44.95
N GLN A 535 -2.59 -12.90 43.84
CA GLN A 535 -2.88 -14.17 43.17
C GLN A 535 -2.57 -15.38 44.08
N ARG A 536 -1.55 -15.26 44.93
CA ARG A 536 -1.19 -16.26 45.95
C ARG A 536 -2.05 -16.23 47.21
N LYS A 537 -2.99 -15.27 47.31
CA LYS A 537 -3.80 -15.00 48.51
C LYS A 537 -2.95 -14.63 49.73
N ALA A 538 -1.72 -14.18 49.53
CA ALA A 538 -0.83 -13.66 50.56
C ALA A 538 -1.12 -12.15 50.79
N TYR A 539 -2.35 -11.85 51.17
CA TYR A 539 -2.89 -10.48 51.20
C TYR A 539 -2.08 -9.53 52.11
N GLN A 540 -1.51 -10.01 53.22
CA GLN A 540 -0.67 -9.15 54.06
C GLN A 540 0.61 -8.70 53.36
N ALA A 541 1.22 -9.57 52.55
CA ALA A 541 2.40 -9.23 51.76
C ALA A 541 2.03 -8.27 50.63
N ALA A 542 0.93 -8.53 49.92
CA ALA A 542 0.40 -7.63 48.89
C ALA A 542 0.12 -6.22 49.44
N ARG A 543 -0.50 -6.14 50.62
CA ARG A 543 -0.76 -4.88 51.32
C ARG A 543 0.54 -4.13 51.61
N SER A 544 1.55 -4.82 52.14
CA SER A 544 2.86 -4.22 52.45
C SER A 544 3.54 -3.62 51.22
N GLU A 545 3.48 -4.30 50.08
CA GLU A 545 4.05 -3.82 48.81
C GLU A 545 3.31 -2.56 48.31
N LEU A 546 1.97 -2.56 48.32
CA LEU A 546 1.17 -1.38 47.92
C LEU A 546 1.35 -0.19 48.87
N THR A 547 1.46 -0.43 50.18
CA THR A 547 1.74 0.63 51.16
C THR A 547 3.12 1.24 50.90
N SER A 548 4.12 0.42 50.59
CA SER A 548 5.46 0.90 50.22
C SER A 548 5.42 1.75 48.94
N ALA A 549 4.57 1.37 47.97
CA ALA A 549 4.36 2.14 46.75
C ALA A 549 3.73 3.52 47.04
N LEU A 550 2.73 3.59 47.93
CA LEU A 550 2.13 4.87 48.36
C LEU A 550 3.16 5.80 49.01
N VAL A 551 3.94 5.28 49.97
CA VAL A 551 4.98 6.07 50.65
C VAL A 551 6.00 6.64 49.66
N LEU A 552 6.36 5.86 48.63
CA LEU A 552 7.28 6.32 47.59
C LEU A 552 6.69 7.42 46.71
N ILE A 553 5.40 7.31 46.35
CA ILE A 553 4.68 8.35 45.59
C ILE A 553 4.57 9.64 46.42
N GLU A 554 4.13 9.55 47.68
CA GLU A 554 3.92 10.70 48.56
C GLU A 554 5.21 11.50 48.78
N LYS A 555 6.34 10.80 48.99
CA LYS A 555 7.66 11.43 49.12
C LYS A 555 8.06 12.21 47.86
N THR A 556 7.63 11.74 46.69
CA THR A 556 7.99 12.34 45.40
C THR A 556 7.06 13.51 45.03
N LEU A 557 5.75 13.33 45.16
CA LEU A 557 4.73 14.36 44.86
C LEU A 557 4.82 15.59 45.78
N ALA A 558 5.38 15.44 46.98
CA ALA A 558 5.67 16.57 47.87
C ALA A 558 6.63 17.60 47.24
N ASN A 559 7.35 17.24 46.18
CA ASN A 559 8.41 18.05 45.59
C ASN A 559 8.16 18.50 44.14
N ILE A 560 7.30 17.82 43.37
CA ILE A 560 7.12 18.04 41.91
C ILE A 560 5.71 17.60 41.46
N ASP A 561 5.10 18.31 40.50
CA ASP A 561 3.87 17.89 39.82
C ASP A 561 4.15 16.80 38.76
N ALA A 562 3.54 15.62 38.90
CA ALA A 562 3.83 14.44 38.08
C ALA A 562 2.57 13.66 37.67
N SER A 563 2.17 13.83 36.41
CA SER A 563 0.96 13.21 35.83
C SER A 563 1.00 11.69 35.79
N SER A 564 2.17 11.07 35.54
CA SER A 564 2.34 9.60 35.48
C SER A 564 2.15 8.94 36.85
N LEU A 565 2.69 9.53 37.91
CA LEU A 565 2.54 9.05 39.29
C LEU A 565 1.09 9.19 39.77
N SER A 566 0.38 10.24 39.34
CA SER A 566 -1.03 10.42 39.68
C SER A 566 -1.92 9.28 39.16
N ARG A 567 -1.62 8.74 37.97
CA ARG A 567 -2.33 7.56 37.42
C ARG A 567 -2.07 6.29 38.23
N MET A 568 -0.83 6.10 38.66
CA MET A 568 -0.45 4.95 39.51
C MET A 568 -1.08 5.06 40.89
N LEU A 569 -1.09 6.26 41.48
CA LEU A 569 -1.72 6.54 42.77
C LEU A 569 -3.20 6.16 42.76
N PHE A 570 -3.96 6.60 41.76
CA PHE A 570 -5.34 6.18 41.56
C PHE A 570 -5.47 4.66 41.53
N SER A 571 -4.64 3.98 40.72
CA SER A 571 -4.69 2.53 40.55
C SER A 571 -4.39 1.77 41.86
N ILE A 572 -3.45 2.28 42.66
CA ILE A 572 -3.13 1.71 43.97
C ILE A 572 -4.30 1.86 44.94
N HIS A 573 -4.91 3.04 45.04
CA HIS A 573 -6.07 3.26 45.91
C HIS A 573 -7.26 2.38 45.50
N ILE A 574 -7.55 2.28 44.20
CA ILE A 574 -8.57 1.34 43.69
C ILE A 574 -8.24 -0.09 44.14
N ARG A 575 -6.98 -0.51 44.01
CA ARG A 575 -6.60 -1.87 44.38
C ARG A 575 -6.81 -2.16 45.87
N PHE A 576 -6.52 -1.20 46.77
CA PHE A 576 -6.83 -1.34 48.19
C PHE A 576 -8.32 -1.56 48.48
N THR A 577 -9.22 -0.98 47.68
CA THR A 577 -10.67 -1.20 47.84
C THR A 577 -11.11 -2.62 47.47
N GLU A 578 -10.30 -3.37 46.73
CA GLU A 578 -10.58 -4.72 46.25
C GLU A 578 -10.04 -5.83 47.18
N PHE A 579 -9.41 -5.46 48.31
CA PHE A 579 -8.87 -6.43 49.28
C PHE A 579 -9.99 -7.15 50.07
N PRO A 580 -9.83 -8.46 50.36
CA PRO A 580 -10.74 -9.15 51.27
C PRO A 580 -10.66 -8.61 52.70
N ARG A 581 -11.81 -8.58 53.39
CA ARG A 581 -11.86 -8.44 54.85
C ARG A 581 -11.20 -9.71 55.47
N PRO A 582 -10.24 -9.64 56.43
CA PRO A 582 -9.88 -8.57 57.38
C PRO A 582 -8.64 -7.74 57.02
N PHE A 583 -8.04 -7.92 55.83
CA PHE A 583 -6.76 -7.30 55.49
C PHE A 583 -6.87 -5.80 55.24
N VAL A 584 -8.02 -5.35 54.76
CA VAL A 584 -8.41 -3.94 54.70
C VAL A 584 -9.76 -3.83 55.40
N SER A 585 -9.85 -2.91 56.37
CA SER A 585 -11.11 -2.67 57.08
C SER A 585 -12.12 -1.93 56.21
N VAL A 586 -13.41 -1.99 56.54
CA VAL A 586 -14.44 -1.26 55.79
C VAL A 586 -14.18 0.25 55.77
N ARG A 587 -13.72 0.78 56.91
CA ARG A 587 -13.33 2.18 57.05
C ARG A 587 -12.12 2.52 56.18
N GLU A 588 -11.09 1.68 56.21
CA GLU A 588 -9.87 1.87 55.42
C GLU A 588 -10.17 1.80 53.91
N ALA A 589 -11.01 0.85 53.46
CA ALA A 589 -11.45 0.78 52.08
C ALA A 589 -12.18 2.06 51.64
N ALA A 590 -13.03 2.63 52.50
CA ALA A 590 -13.69 3.91 52.25
C ALA A 590 -12.70 5.09 52.22
N GLU A 591 -11.67 5.10 53.07
CA GLU A 591 -10.59 6.10 53.02
C GLU A 591 -9.81 6.03 51.70
N HIS A 592 -9.50 4.83 51.19
CA HIS A 592 -8.89 4.66 49.86
C HIS A 592 -9.84 5.06 48.72
N ALA A 593 -11.15 4.80 48.84
CA ALA A 593 -12.13 5.26 47.85
C ALA A 593 -12.18 6.80 47.77
N VAL A 594 -12.15 7.49 48.91
CA VAL A 594 -12.03 8.96 48.98
C VAL A 594 -10.74 9.42 48.30
N ALA A 595 -9.60 8.82 48.67
CA ALA A 595 -8.30 9.20 48.12
C ALA A 595 -8.19 8.95 46.59
N ALA A 596 -8.83 7.91 46.06
CA ALA A 596 -8.91 7.69 44.62
C ALA A 596 -9.62 8.83 43.88
N THR A 597 -10.68 9.40 44.48
CA THR A 597 -11.45 10.50 43.87
C THR A 597 -10.76 11.86 43.97
N SER A 598 -10.02 12.12 45.05
CA SER A 598 -9.33 13.41 45.30
C SER A 598 -8.26 13.76 44.26
N ASN A 599 -7.81 12.79 43.46
CA ASN A 599 -6.64 12.93 42.59
C ASN A 599 -6.97 13.28 41.12
N GLY A 600 -8.18 13.74 40.77
CA GLY A 600 -8.55 14.58 39.61
C GLY A 600 -8.21 14.18 38.15
N TRP A 601 -7.19 13.37 37.90
CA TRP A 601 -6.55 13.16 36.58
C TRP A 601 -7.22 12.08 35.72
N MET A 602 -8.14 11.30 36.29
CA MET A 602 -8.78 10.14 35.65
C MET A 602 -10.31 10.19 35.74
N LEU A 603 -10.88 11.35 35.40
CA LEU A 603 -12.32 11.64 35.51
C LEU A 603 -13.21 10.53 34.93
N GLN A 604 -12.87 10.04 33.73
CA GLN A 604 -13.62 8.96 33.09
C GLN A 604 -13.58 7.65 33.87
N ARG A 605 -12.44 7.27 34.46
CA ARG A 605 -12.32 6.03 35.26
C ARG A 605 -13.08 6.14 36.57
N VAL A 606 -13.07 7.32 37.19
CA VAL A 606 -13.89 7.62 38.38
C VAL A 606 -15.38 7.52 38.03
N VAL A 607 -15.81 8.07 36.90
CA VAL A 607 -17.20 7.97 36.41
C VAL A 607 -17.62 6.52 36.22
N ILE A 608 -16.81 5.71 35.54
CA ILE A 608 -17.09 4.27 35.30
C ILE A 608 -17.21 3.51 36.63
N ARG A 609 -16.39 3.84 37.63
CA ARG A 609 -16.38 3.17 38.95
C ARG A 609 -17.25 3.85 40.01
N PHE A 610 -17.97 4.91 39.67
CA PHE A 610 -18.66 5.76 40.64
C PHE A 610 -19.59 4.96 41.56
N THR A 611 -20.49 4.14 41.01
CA THR A 611 -21.42 3.33 41.83
C THR A 611 -20.69 2.35 42.74
N SER A 612 -19.62 1.72 42.26
CA SER A 612 -18.81 0.79 43.06
C SER A 612 -18.08 1.49 44.21
N LEU A 613 -17.51 2.67 43.97
CA LEU A 613 -16.81 3.46 44.98
C LEU A 613 -17.77 4.01 46.02
N CYS A 614 -18.94 4.49 45.60
CA CYS A 614 -19.99 4.90 46.52
C CYS A 614 -20.42 3.75 47.43
N ARG A 615 -20.64 2.54 46.90
CA ARG A 615 -20.98 1.37 47.72
C ARG A 615 -19.91 1.07 48.78
N ILE A 616 -18.63 1.15 48.43
CA ILE A 616 -17.52 0.98 49.39
C ILE A 616 -17.58 2.03 50.51
N VAL A 617 -17.89 3.27 50.18
CA VAL A 617 -18.03 4.35 51.16
C VAL A 617 -19.28 4.18 52.02
N LEU A 618 -20.41 3.78 51.43
CA LEU A 618 -21.68 3.51 52.11
C LEU A 618 -21.54 2.37 53.13
N ASP A 619 -20.81 1.30 52.77
CA ASP A 619 -20.54 0.17 53.66
C ASP A 619 -19.87 0.59 54.97
N SER A 620 -19.08 1.67 54.97
CA SER A 620 -18.42 2.18 56.18
C SER A 620 -19.38 2.80 57.19
N ALA A 621 -20.60 3.13 56.77
CA ALA A 621 -21.60 3.89 57.52
C ALA A 621 -21.04 5.19 58.17
N CYS A 622 -19.94 5.73 57.64
CA CYS A 622 -19.26 6.90 58.18
C CYS A 622 -19.68 8.16 57.41
N GLU A 623 -20.50 9.00 58.05
CA GLU A 623 -21.00 10.25 57.49
C GLU A 623 -19.87 11.17 57.00
N HIS A 624 -18.79 11.28 57.78
CA HIS A 624 -17.63 12.12 57.42
C HIS A 624 -16.91 11.64 56.15
N LEU A 625 -16.80 10.32 55.96
CA LEU A 625 -16.18 9.76 54.75
C LEU A 625 -17.10 9.91 53.54
N ALA A 626 -18.42 9.76 53.71
CA ALA A 626 -19.40 10.03 52.65
C ALA A 626 -19.37 11.48 52.17
N VAL A 627 -19.30 12.44 53.10
CA VAL A 627 -19.19 13.87 52.78
C VAL A 627 -17.86 14.16 52.08
N LYS A 628 -16.73 13.68 52.63
CA LYS A 628 -15.41 13.87 52.00
C LYS A 628 -15.34 13.26 50.60
N PHE A 629 -15.90 12.06 50.41
CA PHE A 629 -15.96 11.41 49.10
C PHE A 629 -16.68 12.29 48.08
N CYS A 630 -17.85 12.84 48.45
CA CYS A 630 -18.63 13.71 47.58
C CYS A 630 -17.84 14.98 47.21
N GLU A 631 -17.22 15.64 48.19
CA GLU A 631 -16.44 16.86 47.93
C GLU A 631 -15.21 16.61 47.06
N SER A 632 -14.47 15.53 47.35
CA SER A 632 -13.33 15.09 46.55
C SER A 632 -13.73 14.76 45.11
N LEU A 633 -14.95 14.24 44.91
CA LEU A 633 -15.49 13.90 43.61
C LEU A 633 -15.89 15.13 42.78
N PHE A 634 -16.52 16.13 43.41
CA PHE A 634 -17.12 17.25 42.67
C PHE A 634 -16.09 18.20 42.06
N GLY A 635 -14.91 18.32 42.67
CA GLY A 635 -13.85 19.23 42.22
C GLY A 635 -14.36 20.67 42.08
N SER A 636 -13.61 21.52 41.36
CA SER A 636 -13.96 22.94 41.17
C SER A 636 -14.61 23.27 39.82
N ASP A 637 -14.57 22.38 38.81
CA ASP A 637 -14.93 22.76 37.43
C ASP A 637 -16.25 22.17 36.89
N GLY A 638 -16.95 21.35 37.67
CA GLY A 638 -18.26 20.81 37.31
C GLY A 638 -18.29 19.78 36.16
N ARG A 639 -17.15 19.38 35.58
CA ARG A 639 -17.10 18.41 34.46
C ARG A 639 -17.63 17.03 34.84
N ILE A 640 -17.45 16.59 36.09
CA ILE A 640 -17.83 15.23 36.48
C ILE A 640 -19.36 15.02 36.41
N LYS A 641 -20.15 16.03 36.80
CA LYS A 641 -21.62 16.05 36.65
C LYS A 641 -22.07 15.69 35.24
N VAL A 642 -21.46 16.34 34.25
CA VAL A 642 -21.80 16.13 32.83
C VAL A 642 -21.41 14.72 32.40
N GLN A 643 -20.26 14.22 32.84
CA GLN A 643 -19.80 12.87 32.50
C GLN A 643 -20.63 11.76 33.17
N LEU A 644 -21.04 11.93 34.43
CA LEU A 644 -21.96 11.02 35.13
C LEU A 644 -23.30 10.92 34.37
N GLY A 645 -23.88 12.07 34.00
CA GLY A 645 -25.09 12.12 33.17
C GLY A 645 -24.93 11.42 31.83
N ASN A 646 -23.82 11.66 31.14
CA ASN A 646 -23.51 11.07 29.83
C ASN A 646 -23.21 9.57 29.88
N TYR A 647 -22.68 9.05 30.98
CA TYR A 647 -22.35 7.64 31.14
C TYR A 647 -23.57 6.85 31.63
N TYR A 648 -24.08 7.18 32.82
CA TYR A 648 -25.18 6.45 33.44
C TYR A 648 -26.53 6.69 32.75
N GLY A 649 -26.70 7.79 32.01
CA GLY A 649 -27.91 8.07 31.22
C GLY A 649 -27.99 7.35 29.87
N ARG A 650 -27.07 6.42 29.56
CA ARG A 650 -27.08 5.64 28.31
C ARG A 650 -27.95 4.40 28.39
N TYR A 651 -27.90 3.69 29.52
CA TYR A 651 -28.52 2.39 29.69
C TYR A 651 -29.42 2.36 30.93
N PRO A 652 -30.64 1.80 30.85
CA PRO A 652 -31.57 1.72 31.98
C PRO A 652 -31.00 1.11 33.25
N GLU A 653 -30.27 -0.01 33.12
CA GLU A 653 -29.68 -0.72 34.27
C GLU A 653 -28.65 0.14 35.01
N GLN A 654 -27.81 0.87 34.27
CA GLN A 654 -26.80 1.76 34.84
C GLN A 654 -27.45 2.95 35.57
N ALA A 655 -28.47 3.55 34.97
CA ALA A 655 -29.21 4.65 35.59
C ALA A 655 -29.95 4.21 36.86
N LEU A 656 -30.55 3.02 36.85
CA LEU A 656 -31.24 2.47 38.01
C LEU A 656 -30.27 2.28 39.18
N GLU A 657 -29.12 1.68 38.91
CA GLU A 657 -28.07 1.50 39.91
C GLU A 657 -27.55 2.84 40.42
N PHE A 658 -27.32 3.81 39.52
CA PHE A 658 -26.92 5.17 39.89
C PHE A 658 -27.92 5.82 40.85
N PHE A 659 -29.23 5.80 40.55
CA PHE A 659 -30.23 6.41 41.41
C PHE A 659 -30.29 5.77 42.80
N LYS A 660 -30.21 4.43 42.88
CA LYS A 660 -30.20 3.71 44.16
C LYS A 660 -29.02 4.10 45.03
N VAL A 661 -27.81 4.05 44.47
CA VAL A 661 -26.59 4.42 45.19
C VAL A 661 -26.60 5.87 45.63
N VAL A 662 -27.03 6.79 44.76
CA VAL A 662 -27.13 8.21 45.11
C VAL A 662 -28.18 8.43 46.20
N ARG A 663 -29.31 7.72 46.17
CA ARG A 663 -30.35 7.80 47.21
C ARG A 663 -29.81 7.38 48.59
N GLU A 664 -29.07 6.28 48.63
CA GLU A 664 -28.40 5.82 49.86
C GLU A 664 -27.33 6.81 50.33
N LEU A 665 -26.55 7.36 49.39
CA LEU A 665 -25.51 8.36 49.69
C LEU A 665 -26.11 9.64 50.28
N VAL A 666 -27.18 10.16 49.69
CA VAL A 666 -27.92 11.33 50.20
C VAL A 666 -28.48 11.04 51.59
N ALA A 667 -29.01 9.83 51.83
CA ALA A 667 -29.56 9.46 53.14
C ALA A 667 -28.50 9.43 54.26
N ILE A 668 -27.24 9.10 53.94
CA ILE A 668 -26.12 9.17 54.90
C ILE A 668 -25.60 10.61 55.02
N VAL A 669 -25.37 11.29 53.91
CA VAL A 669 -24.86 12.68 53.90
C VAL A 669 -25.80 13.63 54.64
N SER A 670 -27.11 13.46 54.53
CA SER A 670 -28.12 14.32 55.17
C SER A 670 -28.09 14.29 56.70
N LYS A 671 -27.37 13.37 57.33
CA LYS A 671 -27.20 13.30 58.79
C LYS A 671 -26.04 14.15 59.31
N HIS A 672 -25.19 14.65 58.42
CA HIS A 672 -24.01 15.43 58.78
C HIS A 672 -24.40 16.78 59.42
N GLY A 673 -23.66 17.19 60.46
CA GLY A 673 -23.99 18.40 61.26
C GLY A 673 -23.81 19.75 60.56
N ASP A 674 -23.10 19.78 59.43
CA ASP A 674 -22.90 20.99 58.61
C ASP A 674 -23.87 21.01 57.43
N MET A 675 -24.98 21.73 57.59
CA MET A 675 -26.04 21.80 56.58
C MET A 675 -25.63 22.53 55.31
N ALA A 676 -24.63 23.42 55.34
CA ALA A 676 -24.16 24.11 54.14
C ALA A 676 -23.44 23.14 53.20
N ARG A 677 -22.60 22.26 53.76
CA ARG A 677 -21.94 21.18 53.01
C ARG A 677 -22.95 20.18 52.48
N VAL A 678 -23.92 19.78 53.31
CA VAL A 678 -25.00 18.87 52.90
C VAL A 678 -25.81 19.44 51.73
N PHE A 679 -26.19 20.72 51.79
CA PHE A 679 -26.91 21.40 50.72
C PHE A 679 -26.12 21.38 49.42
N SER A 680 -24.85 21.80 49.44
CA SER A 680 -23.99 21.84 48.25
C SER A 680 -23.80 20.46 47.62
N ILE A 681 -23.64 19.41 48.45
CA ILE A 681 -23.52 18.04 47.95
C ILE A 681 -24.81 17.57 47.29
N CYS A 682 -25.94 17.83 47.95
CA CYS A 682 -27.25 17.44 47.44
C CYS A 682 -27.62 18.18 46.15
N GLU A 683 -27.26 19.46 46.04
CA GLU A 683 -27.41 20.26 44.82
C GLU A 683 -26.66 19.61 43.65
N TYR A 684 -25.39 19.28 43.84
CA TYR A 684 -24.58 18.64 42.80
C TYR A 684 -25.14 17.27 42.35
N LEU A 685 -25.55 16.44 43.33
CA LEU A 685 -26.13 15.12 43.05
C LEU A 685 -27.50 15.22 42.38
N SER A 686 -28.30 16.23 42.74
CA SER A 686 -29.60 16.54 42.11
C SER A 686 -29.43 16.87 40.63
N GLU A 687 -28.48 17.75 40.29
CA GLU A 687 -28.22 18.10 38.90
C GLU A 687 -27.66 16.90 38.11
N SER A 688 -26.81 16.09 38.73
CA SER A 688 -26.29 14.85 38.13
C SER A 688 -27.42 13.85 37.85
N ALA A 689 -28.33 13.64 38.81
CA ALA A 689 -29.51 12.78 38.65
C ALA A 689 -30.45 13.29 37.54
N SER A 690 -30.67 14.61 37.48
CA SER A 690 -31.46 15.27 36.43
C SER A 690 -30.84 15.03 35.04
N SER A 691 -29.51 15.13 34.94
CA SER A 691 -28.76 14.86 33.71
C SER A 691 -28.84 13.39 33.26
N VAL A 692 -28.71 12.43 34.19
CA VAL A 692 -28.90 10.99 33.91
C VAL A 692 -30.32 10.74 33.38
N ARG A 693 -31.35 11.27 34.05
CA ARG A 693 -32.75 11.14 33.62
C ARG A 693 -32.99 11.75 32.23
N LYS A 694 -32.42 12.93 31.95
CA LYS A 694 -32.47 13.56 30.63
C LYS A 694 -31.88 12.67 29.53
N GLY A 695 -30.76 12.00 29.82
CA GLY A 695 -30.14 11.02 28.94
C GLY A 695 -31.06 9.84 28.61
N LEU A 696 -31.81 9.34 29.60
CA LEU A 696 -32.77 8.25 29.43
C LEU A 696 -34.01 8.68 28.64
N ILE A 697 -34.58 9.87 28.89
CA ILE A 697 -35.76 10.38 28.16
C ILE A 697 -35.48 10.47 26.66
N ARG A 698 -34.29 10.96 26.28
CA ARG A 698 -33.84 11.00 24.87
C ARG A 698 -33.83 9.62 24.21
N ARG A 699 -33.75 8.55 25.01
CA ARG A 699 -33.65 7.16 24.59
C ARG A 699 -34.85 6.33 25.03
N LYS A 700 -35.97 6.95 25.41
CA LYS A 700 -37.15 6.27 25.97
C LYS A 700 -37.65 5.09 25.11
N ARG A 701 -37.50 5.17 23.78
CA ARG A 701 -37.88 4.10 22.83
C ARG A 701 -37.05 2.81 22.96
N THR A 702 -35.92 2.83 23.65
CA THR A 702 -35.04 1.67 23.85
C THR A 702 -35.21 1.03 25.24
N VAL A 703 -36.21 1.46 26.01
CA VAL A 703 -36.48 1.01 27.39
C VAL A 703 -37.89 0.42 27.43
N ASN A 704 -38.07 -0.77 28.01
CA ASN A 704 -39.41 -1.34 28.17
C ASN A 704 -40.17 -0.61 29.29
N ASP A 705 -41.51 -0.68 29.27
CA ASP A 705 -42.37 0.07 30.20
C ASP A 705 -42.17 -0.31 31.67
N LYS A 706 -41.80 -1.58 31.95
CA LYS A 706 -41.56 -2.07 33.31
C LYS A 706 -40.29 -1.47 33.92
N ASP A 707 -39.21 -1.43 33.15
CA ASP A 707 -37.93 -0.85 33.55
C ASP A 707 -38.07 0.67 33.68
N TRP A 708 -38.85 1.31 32.80
CA TRP A 708 -39.17 2.73 32.90
C TRP A 708 -39.92 3.08 34.18
N GLY A 709 -40.96 2.32 34.54
CA GLY A 709 -41.70 2.54 35.79
C GLY A 709 -40.83 2.34 37.04
N THR A 710 -39.89 1.40 37.00
CA THR A 710 -38.93 1.18 38.10
C THR A 710 -37.96 2.36 38.23
N LEU A 711 -37.47 2.88 37.10
CA LEU A 711 -36.60 4.05 37.05
C LEU A 711 -37.30 5.32 37.55
N GLU A 712 -38.55 5.56 37.15
CA GLU A 712 -39.35 6.70 37.62
C GLU A 712 -39.56 6.63 39.13
N ASN A 713 -39.92 5.45 39.66
CA ASN A 713 -40.10 5.28 41.10
C ASN A 713 -38.81 5.58 41.89
N GLU A 714 -37.65 5.06 41.47
CA GLU A 714 -36.38 5.37 42.17
C GLU A 714 -35.98 6.84 42.04
N PHE A 715 -36.24 7.48 40.88
CA PHE A 715 -35.99 8.90 40.70
C PHE A 715 -36.90 9.78 41.56
N ASP A 716 -38.17 9.42 41.71
CA ASP A 716 -39.14 10.12 42.56
C ASP A 716 -38.77 10.00 44.04
N LEU A 717 -38.37 8.80 44.48
CA LEU A 717 -37.86 8.57 45.83
C LEU A 717 -36.62 9.43 46.11
N LEU A 718 -35.70 9.51 45.16
CA LEU A 718 -34.50 10.34 45.25
C LEU A 718 -34.86 11.83 45.29
N THR A 719 -35.80 12.28 44.45
CA THR A 719 -36.31 13.66 44.43
C THR A 719 -36.94 14.06 45.78
N GLY A 720 -37.66 13.13 46.39
CA GLY A 720 -38.22 13.30 47.72
C GLY A 720 -37.16 13.50 48.81
N LEU A 721 -35.95 12.93 48.66
CA LEU A 721 -34.83 13.19 49.60
C LEU A 721 -34.21 14.57 49.37
N PHE A 722 -33.95 14.97 48.12
CA PHE A 722 -33.41 16.30 47.82
C PHE A 722 -34.32 17.41 48.33
N THR A 723 -35.64 17.25 48.17
CA THR A 723 -36.64 18.22 48.64
C THR A 723 -36.58 18.42 50.16
N ARG A 724 -36.32 17.37 50.95
CA ARG A 724 -36.19 17.47 52.42
C ARG A 724 -34.97 18.30 52.86
N VAL A 725 -33.95 18.36 52.01
CA VAL A 725 -32.73 19.15 52.23
C VAL A 725 -32.88 20.58 51.66
N GLY A 726 -33.99 20.88 51.00
CA GLY A 726 -34.25 22.18 50.37
C GLY A 726 -33.64 22.32 48.96
N VAL A 727 -33.20 21.22 48.35
CA VAL A 727 -32.61 21.21 47.00
C VAL A 727 -33.69 20.90 45.97
N HIS A 728 -33.75 21.73 44.92
CA HIS A 728 -34.66 21.49 43.79
C HIS A 728 -34.04 20.50 42.79
N VAL A 729 -34.89 19.66 42.20
CA VAL A 729 -34.55 18.72 41.12
C VAL A 729 -35.24 19.17 39.84
N GLU A 730 -34.49 19.35 38.77
CA GLU A 730 -35.05 19.68 37.47
C GLU A 730 -35.79 18.47 36.88
N THR A 731 -37.10 18.58 36.75
CA THR A 731 -37.95 17.55 36.15
C THR A 731 -38.19 17.86 34.67
N HIS A 732 -37.30 17.38 33.79
CA HIS A 732 -37.55 17.44 32.35
C HIS A 732 -38.74 16.53 32.00
N THR A 733 -39.91 17.11 31.72
CA THR A 733 -41.18 16.38 31.56
C THR A 733 -41.66 16.28 30.11
N SER A 734 -40.89 16.73 29.12
CA SER A 734 -41.44 17.02 27.79
C SER A 734 -40.70 16.33 26.63
N ASP A 735 -41.44 15.52 25.86
CA ASP A 735 -41.07 15.09 24.50
C ASP A 735 -40.90 16.29 23.53
N LEU A 736 -41.45 17.45 23.87
CA LEU A 736 -41.37 18.70 23.08
C LEU A 736 -40.00 19.40 23.23
N GLU A 737 -39.36 19.34 24.40
CA GLU A 737 -38.01 19.92 24.61
C GLU A 737 -36.94 19.20 23.79
N ASN A 738 -37.09 17.89 23.56
CA ASN A 738 -36.16 17.11 22.74
C ASN A 738 -36.22 17.46 21.25
N ARG A 739 -37.35 17.97 20.74
CA ARG A 739 -37.48 18.41 19.34
C ARG A 739 -36.79 19.74 19.06
N LEU A 740 -36.62 20.60 20.08
CA LEU A 740 -35.94 21.90 19.94
C LEU A 740 -34.41 21.77 19.84
N PHE A 741 -33.82 20.77 20.49
CA PHE A 741 -32.36 20.53 20.45
C PHE A 741 -31.86 19.75 19.23
N MET A 742 -32.75 19.13 18.44
CA MET A 742 -32.41 18.41 17.20
C MET A 742 -32.38 19.30 15.95
N ARG A 743 -32.75 20.59 16.05
CA ARG A 743 -32.83 21.51 14.90
C ARG A 743 -31.54 22.25 14.54
N THR A 744 -30.40 21.91 15.15
CA THR A 744 -29.07 22.47 14.82
C THR A 744 -28.23 21.57 13.90
N VAL A 745 -28.86 20.68 13.12
CA VAL A 745 -28.21 19.98 12.00
C VAL A 745 -28.59 20.69 10.70
N LYS A 746 -27.57 21.13 9.94
CA LYS A 746 -27.68 21.84 8.65
C LYS A 746 -28.62 21.10 7.67
N PRO A 747 -29.37 21.82 6.81
CA PRO A 747 -30.20 21.19 5.79
C PRO A 747 -29.31 20.66 4.65
N GLY A 748 -29.17 19.34 4.57
CA GLY A 748 -28.55 18.64 3.46
C GLY A 748 -29.58 17.79 2.72
N ARG A 749 -29.85 18.19 1.46
CA ARG A 749 -30.48 17.45 0.35
C ARG A 749 -31.78 16.69 0.63
N LEU A 750 -32.88 17.31 0.20
CA LEU A 750 -34.08 16.62 -0.25
C LEU A 750 -33.70 15.65 -1.39
N ARG A 751 -34.09 14.38 -1.26
CA ARG A 751 -34.38 13.50 -2.40
C ARG A 751 -35.88 13.27 -2.41
N GLU A 752 -36.46 13.51 -3.57
CA GLU A 752 -37.80 13.15 -3.99
C GLU A 752 -37.97 11.62 -3.95
N GLU A 753 -39.15 11.16 -3.52
CA GLU A 753 -39.97 10.17 -4.25
C GLU A 753 -41.33 9.97 -3.53
N ASP A 754 -42.38 10.19 -4.31
CA ASP A 754 -43.71 9.55 -4.37
C ASP A 754 -44.68 9.59 -3.17
N ASP A 755 -45.64 10.54 -3.23
CA ASP A 755 -47.07 10.30 -3.59
C ASP A 755 -47.86 11.63 -3.69
#